data_AF-A0A2G7GBS3-F1
#
_entry.id   AF-A0A2G7GBS3-F1
#
_cell.length_a   1.000
_cell.length_b   1.000
_cell.length_c   1.000
_cell.angle_alpha   90.00
_cell.angle_beta   90.00
_cell.angle_gamma   90.00
#
_symmetry.space_group_name_H-M   'P 1'
#
loop_
_entity.id
_entity.type
_entity.pdbx_description
1 polymer ?
#
loop_
_entity_poly.entity_id
_entity_poly.type
_entity_poly.pdbx_seq_one_letter_code
_entity_poly.pdbx_strand_id
1 'polypeptide(L)'
;MLFLCSFLDRTNVGNAKILGLEDDLNITGHQYDIGLAVFYLTYICSELPSNLFMKKASPKIWLPLLTIVWGVITMCLGFVRNFAGFVAVRAILGVAEGGLLPGMVLYLSFFYRRGDLALRIGLFYTAASLSGAFGGLLARGLAEIGPRGGLEGWRWILIIEGLLLPTIIDESGFATDPNAVQLWTVVPYAVAAVLTVFVAFISDRLKLRGPIMLFTLPIAIAGYGAIANIQSAKVKYGMTFLMATGMYSSVPCILVWNTNNSAGHYKRATTSAMQLTIANCGGFVATFNYPDKDKPQYHRGHTINLGLLVFAWFMVLLNILYCAKVNRDKEKGRYAALCPDPWSKDACQLFSESMDYLDRIYDPKAAYVFSPSAATALRHDTRTSVWYAVGLLARNQDDDVAQAMAIIQNVIEMQFKDPADQWYGDYPVYPEEPTVGTSAYQSSLYDTWDPNWRGFIGTAFIIALEEFPHLVNPGVTQLMLESLYNSTIGDAYRVGGVDGDNLYPSYTNPALMRAIVSGWTGEKFADANMTLAGENYANEVIGLFDRANTLSEFNSATYTGVSLIALTMWTKYAAESSVMKAKGKTILQATWSNIAQLYHAELKNLAGPWDRSYGFDMQKYFGIMSAHIWTLVGKETSPVIDKVYMMSHNADFAISPLVAILSSFHNSLVPATAVDALRTFPGEHMVSTSAQSIPYDYVPRNIGAWLGEKISIGAESFNETVIGGPAMNPSTFNSAVVQWDTGAGVGWITLYATEPALDAVVGPGYLNLTYPQGTSDSQFQFLVSPFTQKKDVAGWEDLVGLNVRVSGTFDPKLRVSYSASDATINDFMYWNLTYSMPANSTVIPNILLEVNLV
;
A
#
# COMPACT_ATOMS: atom_id res chain seq x y z
N MET A 1 -19.02 -26.28 -18.37
CA MET A 1 -18.91 -27.37 -19.36
C MET A 1 -17.69 -28.24 -19.12
N LEU A 2 -16.44 -27.83 -19.40
CA LEU A 2 -15.25 -28.70 -19.23
C LEU A 2 -15.21 -29.53 -17.92
N PHE A 3 -15.42 -28.88 -16.77
CA PHE A 3 -15.43 -29.56 -15.46
C PHE A 3 -16.68 -30.43 -15.19
N LEU A 4 -17.81 -30.16 -15.87
CA LEU A 4 -18.98 -31.05 -15.86
C LEU A 4 -18.62 -32.37 -16.53
N CYS A 5 -18.01 -32.29 -17.73
CA CYS A 5 -17.65 -33.47 -18.50
C CYS A 5 -16.55 -34.31 -17.82
N SER A 6 -15.55 -33.67 -17.19
CA SER A 6 -14.54 -34.38 -16.39
C SER A 6 -15.13 -35.10 -15.17
N PHE A 7 -16.13 -34.51 -14.51
CA PHE A 7 -16.85 -35.23 -13.45
C PHE A 7 -17.77 -36.34 -13.97
N LEU A 8 -18.33 -36.20 -15.19
CA LEU A 8 -19.18 -37.22 -15.80
C LEU A 8 -18.40 -38.52 -16.02
N ASP A 9 -17.23 -38.46 -16.67
CA ASP A 9 -16.30 -39.59 -16.86
C ASP A 9 -16.07 -40.39 -15.55
N ARG A 10 -15.77 -39.69 -14.45
CA ARG A 10 -15.59 -40.30 -13.13
C ARG A 10 -16.84 -41.04 -12.63
N THR A 11 -18.03 -40.51 -12.88
CA THR A 11 -19.30 -41.20 -12.54
C THR A 11 -19.60 -42.36 -13.50
N ASN A 12 -19.17 -42.27 -14.75
CA ASN A 12 -19.55 -43.19 -15.80
C ASN A 12 -18.78 -44.50 -15.83
N VAL A 13 -17.56 -44.55 -15.29
CA VAL A 13 -16.92 -45.83 -14.93
C VAL A 13 -17.78 -46.61 -13.91
N GLY A 14 -18.45 -45.92 -12.99
CA GLY A 14 -19.43 -46.51 -12.07
C GLY A 14 -20.70 -47.00 -12.76
N ASN A 15 -21.26 -46.19 -13.68
CA ASN A 15 -22.43 -46.62 -14.48
C ASN A 15 -22.10 -47.81 -15.39
N ALA A 16 -20.90 -47.85 -15.98
CA ALA A 16 -20.44 -48.95 -16.83
C ALA A 16 -20.34 -50.28 -16.06
N LYS A 17 -19.90 -50.26 -14.79
CA LYS A 17 -19.95 -51.44 -13.90
C LYS A 17 -21.38 -51.96 -13.70
N ILE A 18 -22.36 -51.08 -13.50
CA ILE A 18 -23.78 -51.46 -13.38
C ILE A 18 -24.31 -52.09 -14.69
N LEU A 19 -23.72 -51.72 -15.83
CA LEU A 19 -24.10 -52.16 -17.18
C LEU A 19 -23.25 -53.33 -17.71
N GLY A 20 -22.59 -54.11 -16.84
CA GLY A 20 -21.93 -55.37 -17.20
C GLY A 20 -20.45 -55.27 -17.59
N LEU A 21 -19.76 -54.15 -17.32
CA LEU A 21 -18.32 -54.01 -17.58
C LEU A 21 -17.48 -55.11 -16.89
N GLU A 22 -17.86 -55.54 -15.68
CA GLU A 22 -17.11 -56.57 -14.95
C GLU A 22 -17.22 -57.95 -15.62
N ASP A 23 -18.41 -58.30 -16.10
CA ASP A 23 -18.70 -59.56 -16.79
C ASP A 23 -18.03 -59.58 -18.19
N ASP A 24 -18.16 -58.50 -18.97
CA ASP A 24 -17.59 -58.39 -20.33
C ASP A 24 -16.05 -58.35 -20.34
N LEU A 25 -15.42 -57.77 -19.32
CA LEU A 25 -13.96 -57.79 -19.18
C LEU A 25 -13.42 -59.00 -18.41
N ASN A 26 -14.31 -59.85 -17.87
CA ASN A 26 -14.00 -60.96 -16.96
C ASN A 26 -13.08 -60.53 -15.80
N ILE A 27 -13.47 -59.47 -15.09
CA ILE A 27 -12.72 -58.92 -13.94
C ILE A 27 -13.52 -59.02 -12.64
N THR A 28 -12.81 -59.30 -11.56
CA THR A 28 -13.39 -59.31 -10.21
C THR A 28 -13.64 -57.90 -9.68
N GLY A 29 -14.57 -57.75 -8.73
CA GLY A 29 -14.79 -56.47 -8.03
C GLY A 29 -13.52 -55.86 -7.45
N HIS A 30 -12.61 -56.68 -6.92
CA HIS A 30 -11.33 -56.21 -6.42
C HIS A 30 -10.39 -55.68 -7.52
N GLN A 31 -10.41 -56.30 -8.71
CA GLN A 31 -9.67 -55.80 -9.89
C GLN A 31 -10.26 -54.49 -10.41
N TYR A 32 -11.59 -54.35 -10.41
CA TYR A 32 -12.24 -53.07 -10.71
C TYR A 32 -11.81 -51.97 -9.73
N ASP A 33 -11.79 -52.26 -8.43
CA ASP A 33 -11.32 -51.33 -7.39
C ASP A 33 -9.85 -50.94 -7.58
N ILE A 34 -8.98 -51.88 -8.00
CA ILE A 34 -7.59 -51.56 -8.37
C ILE A 34 -7.53 -50.57 -9.54
N GLY A 35 -8.36 -50.72 -10.57
CA GLY A 35 -8.43 -49.78 -11.69
C GLY A 35 -9.00 -48.39 -11.33
N LEU A 36 -9.84 -48.31 -10.29
CA LEU A 36 -10.22 -47.02 -9.69
C LEU A 36 -9.06 -46.39 -8.92
N ALA A 37 -8.37 -47.18 -8.09
CA ALA A 37 -7.27 -46.70 -7.24
C ALA A 37 -6.05 -46.23 -8.05
N VAL A 38 -5.68 -46.93 -9.12
CA VAL A 38 -4.55 -46.56 -10.00
C VAL A 38 -4.77 -45.22 -10.70
N PHE A 39 -6.00 -44.92 -11.13
CA PHE A 39 -6.35 -43.60 -11.66
C PHE A 39 -6.13 -42.49 -10.61
N TYR A 40 -6.61 -42.68 -9.38
CA TYR A 40 -6.40 -41.67 -8.33
C TYR A 40 -4.91 -41.48 -8.02
N LEU A 41 -4.12 -42.54 -8.01
CA LEU A 41 -2.67 -42.47 -7.80
C LEU A 41 -1.99 -41.60 -8.87
N THR A 42 -2.27 -41.80 -10.16
CA THR A 42 -1.66 -40.99 -11.22
C THR A 42 -2.23 -39.58 -11.32
N TYR A 43 -3.51 -39.39 -10.94
CA TYR A 43 -4.14 -38.09 -10.78
C TYR A 43 -3.42 -37.23 -9.72
N ILE A 44 -3.30 -37.75 -8.49
CA ILE A 44 -2.60 -37.12 -7.36
C ILE A 44 -1.16 -36.74 -7.74
N CYS A 45 -0.43 -37.64 -8.41
CA CYS A 45 0.95 -37.40 -8.84
C CYS A 45 1.10 -36.32 -9.93
N SER A 46 0.07 -36.06 -10.73
CA SER A 46 0.12 -35.12 -11.88
C SER A 46 -0.42 -33.72 -11.58
N GLU A 47 -1.25 -33.55 -10.54
CA GLU A 47 -1.80 -32.24 -10.15
C GLU A 47 -0.73 -31.16 -9.93
N LEU A 48 0.23 -31.40 -9.03
CA LEU A 48 1.27 -30.42 -8.70
C LEU A 48 2.22 -30.12 -9.89
N PRO A 49 2.79 -31.11 -10.59
CA PRO A 49 3.59 -30.85 -11.80
C PRO A 49 2.82 -30.08 -12.87
N SER A 50 1.55 -30.44 -13.11
CA SER A 50 0.73 -29.81 -14.14
C SER A 50 0.40 -28.36 -13.81
N ASN A 51 0.10 -28.04 -12.54
CA ASN A 51 -0.15 -26.66 -12.11
C ASN A 51 1.11 -25.77 -12.21
N LEU A 52 2.28 -26.32 -11.91
CA LEU A 52 3.56 -25.62 -12.08
C LEU A 52 3.92 -25.44 -13.55
N PHE A 53 3.65 -26.44 -14.40
CA PHE A 53 3.90 -26.35 -15.85
C PHE A 53 2.96 -25.35 -16.55
N MET A 54 1.71 -25.21 -16.05
CA MET A 54 0.73 -24.23 -16.55
C MET A 54 1.26 -22.80 -16.57
N LYS A 55 2.18 -22.45 -15.65
CA LYS A 55 2.86 -21.14 -15.66
C LYS A 55 3.79 -20.95 -16.87
N LYS A 56 4.44 -22.02 -17.34
CA LYS A 56 5.32 -21.98 -18.53
C LYS A 56 4.51 -21.99 -19.83
N ALA A 57 3.47 -22.83 -19.90
CA ALA A 57 2.71 -23.04 -21.14
C ALA A 57 1.50 -22.10 -21.34
N SER A 58 1.16 -21.27 -20.35
CA SER A 58 -0.08 -20.46 -20.27
C SER A 58 -1.36 -21.31 -20.13
N PRO A 59 -2.30 -20.93 -19.25
CA PRO A 59 -3.59 -21.63 -19.12
C PRO A 59 -4.40 -21.70 -20.42
N LYS A 60 -4.21 -20.74 -21.34
CA LYS A 60 -4.89 -20.67 -22.64
C LYS A 60 -4.56 -21.84 -23.57
N ILE A 61 -3.37 -22.44 -23.43
CA ILE A 61 -2.90 -23.56 -24.26
C ILE A 61 -3.02 -24.86 -23.47
N TRP A 62 -2.61 -24.83 -22.19
CA TRP A 62 -2.51 -26.02 -21.37
C TRP A 62 -3.86 -26.64 -20.99
N LEU A 63 -4.87 -25.84 -20.60
CA LEU A 63 -6.18 -26.37 -20.22
C LEU A 63 -6.93 -27.03 -21.41
N PRO A 64 -6.96 -26.44 -22.63
CA PRO A 64 -7.49 -27.13 -23.81
C PRO A 64 -6.70 -28.38 -24.18
N LEU A 65 -5.36 -28.37 -24.10
CA LEU A 65 -4.53 -29.54 -24.39
C LEU A 65 -4.86 -30.71 -23.45
N LEU A 66 -4.90 -30.47 -22.14
CA LEU A 66 -5.30 -31.50 -21.17
C LEU A 66 -6.70 -32.04 -21.48
N THR A 67 -7.65 -31.16 -21.84
CA THR A 67 -9.02 -31.55 -22.19
C THR A 67 -9.07 -32.49 -23.40
N ILE A 68 -8.34 -32.16 -24.48
CA ILE A 68 -8.30 -32.97 -25.70
C ILE A 68 -7.67 -34.34 -25.42
N VAL A 69 -6.53 -34.35 -24.71
CA VAL A 69 -5.83 -35.58 -24.36
C VAL A 69 -6.70 -36.47 -23.46
N TRP A 70 -7.34 -35.89 -22.44
CA TRP A 70 -8.29 -36.58 -21.57
C TRP A 70 -9.44 -37.22 -22.37
N GLY A 71 -10.15 -36.46 -23.22
CA GLY A 71 -11.26 -36.99 -24.02
C GLY A 71 -10.88 -38.16 -24.95
N VAL A 72 -9.72 -38.08 -25.60
CA VAL A 72 -9.19 -39.18 -26.42
C VAL A 72 -8.90 -40.43 -25.58
N ILE A 73 -8.35 -40.28 -24.37
CA ILE A 73 -8.08 -41.43 -23.48
C ILE A 73 -9.39 -42.02 -22.91
N THR A 74 -10.38 -41.18 -22.59
CA THR A 74 -11.72 -41.64 -22.17
C THR A 74 -12.36 -42.49 -23.26
N MET A 75 -12.29 -42.06 -24.52
CA MET A 75 -12.75 -42.86 -25.67
C MET A 75 -12.04 -44.22 -25.76
N CYS A 76 -10.72 -44.27 -25.54
CA CYS A 76 -9.95 -45.51 -25.52
C CYS A 76 -10.43 -46.52 -24.45
N LEU A 77 -11.03 -46.07 -23.35
CA LEU A 77 -11.51 -46.95 -22.28
C LEU A 77 -12.65 -47.86 -22.73
N GLY A 78 -13.51 -47.40 -23.66
CA GLY A 78 -14.58 -48.22 -24.24
C GLY A 78 -14.09 -49.33 -25.18
N PHE A 79 -12.82 -49.32 -25.60
CA PHE A 79 -12.22 -50.37 -26.45
C PHE A 79 -11.42 -51.43 -25.67
N VAL A 80 -11.30 -51.29 -24.34
CA VAL A 80 -10.59 -52.25 -23.47
C VAL A 80 -11.24 -53.63 -23.50
N ARG A 81 -10.44 -54.71 -23.44
CA ARG A 81 -10.92 -56.10 -23.49
C ARG A 81 -10.42 -57.01 -22.35
N ASN A 82 -9.68 -56.47 -21.39
CA ASN A 82 -9.15 -57.21 -20.25
C ASN A 82 -8.70 -56.27 -19.12
N PHE A 83 -8.41 -56.85 -17.95
CA PHE A 83 -7.91 -56.14 -16.77
C PHE A 83 -6.67 -55.25 -17.04
N ALA A 84 -5.68 -55.74 -17.79
CA ALA A 84 -4.44 -55.00 -18.04
C ALA A 84 -4.70 -53.72 -18.85
N GLY A 85 -5.54 -53.80 -19.89
CA GLY A 85 -5.99 -52.65 -20.66
C GLY A 85 -6.81 -51.66 -19.82
N PHE A 86 -7.66 -52.16 -18.93
CA PHE A 86 -8.45 -51.31 -18.02
C PHE A 86 -7.55 -50.48 -17.11
N VAL A 87 -6.60 -51.13 -16.43
CA VAL A 87 -5.64 -50.44 -15.54
C VAL A 87 -4.73 -49.49 -16.31
N ALA A 88 -4.23 -49.89 -17.48
CA ALA A 88 -3.33 -49.05 -18.29
C ALA A 88 -4.02 -47.76 -18.76
N VAL A 89 -5.23 -47.85 -19.32
CA VAL A 89 -5.98 -46.66 -19.77
C VAL A 89 -6.34 -45.77 -18.57
N ARG A 90 -6.79 -46.36 -17.45
CA ARG A 90 -7.09 -45.62 -16.21
C ARG A 90 -5.87 -44.89 -15.64
N ALA A 91 -4.68 -45.48 -15.72
CA ALA A 91 -3.43 -44.84 -15.30
C ALA A 91 -3.10 -43.60 -16.14
N ILE A 92 -3.16 -43.71 -17.48
CA ILE A 92 -2.87 -42.60 -18.39
C ILE A 92 -3.93 -41.50 -18.26
N LEU A 93 -5.20 -41.88 -18.10
CA LEU A 93 -6.33 -40.96 -17.89
C LEU A 93 -6.12 -40.07 -16.66
N GLY A 94 -5.66 -40.64 -15.54
CA GLY A 94 -5.35 -39.87 -14.33
C GLY A 94 -4.26 -38.81 -14.55
N VAL A 95 -3.22 -39.13 -15.34
CA VAL A 95 -2.16 -38.15 -15.71
C VAL A 95 -2.72 -36.99 -16.55
N ALA A 96 -3.64 -37.28 -17.47
CA ALA A 96 -4.24 -36.27 -18.34
C ALA A 96 -5.25 -35.38 -17.61
N GLU A 97 -6.04 -35.93 -16.69
CA GLU A 97 -7.11 -35.19 -16.01
C GLU A 97 -6.63 -34.42 -14.77
N GLY A 98 -5.50 -34.82 -14.18
CA GLY A 98 -4.96 -34.25 -12.92
C GLY A 98 -4.89 -32.72 -12.93
N GLY A 99 -4.30 -32.12 -13.96
CA GLY A 99 -4.09 -30.67 -14.03
C GLY A 99 -5.36 -29.80 -14.16
N LEU A 100 -6.52 -30.40 -14.46
CA LEU A 100 -7.69 -29.65 -14.92
C LEU A 100 -8.33 -28.81 -13.80
N LEU A 101 -8.65 -29.45 -12.66
CA LEU A 101 -9.27 -28.80 -11.50
C LEU A 101 -8.35 -27.78 -10.79
N PRO A 102 -7.11 -28.12 -10.38
CA PRO A 102 -6.22 -27.13 -9.76
C PRO A 102 -5.89 -25.97 -10.71
N GLY A 103 -5.85 -26.25 -12.02
CA GLY A 103 -5.64 -25.26 -13.07
C GLY A 103 -6.79 -24.27 -13.20
N MET A 104 -8.04 -24.74 -13.18
CA MET A 104 -9.22 -23.87 -13.24
C MET A 104 -9.36 -22.99 -11.99
N VAL A 105 -9.07 -23.53 -10.79
CA VAL A 105 -9.04 -22.75 -9.55
C VAL A 105 -7.96 -21.65 -9.61
N LEU A 106 -6.74 -22.00 -10.06
CA LEU A 106 -5.65 -21.05 -10.23
C LEU A 106 -5.98 -19.98 -11.29
N TYR A 107 -6.53 -20.38 -12.43
CA TYR A 107 -6.97 -19.50 -13.52
C TYR A 107 -8.01 -18.48 -13.06
N LEU A 108 -9.06 -18.91 -12.36
CA LEU A 108 -10.08 -18.01 -11.81
C LEU A 108 -9.49 -17.00 -10.81
N SER A 109 -8.47 -17.41 -10.04
CA SER A 109 -7.78 -16.51 -9.09
C SER A 109 -6.98 -15.38 -9.74
N PHE A 110 -6.81 -15.38 -11.07
CA PHE A 110 -6.17 -14.30 -11.83
C PHE A 110 -7.14 -13.21 -12.28
N PHE A 111 -8.44 -13.51 -12.42
CA PHE A 111 -9.45 -12.56 -12.93
C PHE A 111 -10.31 -11.93 -11.84
N TYR A 112 -10.42 -12.57 -10.66
CA TYR A 112 -11.35 -12.16 -9.61
C TYR A 112 -10.63 -11.77 -8.31
N ARG A 113 -11.17 -10.74 -7.63
CA ARG A 113 -10.65 -10.25 -6.34
C ARG A 113 -10.89 -11.30 -5.24
N ARG A 114 -10.04 -11.31 -4.20
CA ARG A 114 -10.11 -12.26 -3.06
C ARG A 114 -11.50 -12.29 -2.37
N GLY A 115 -12.24 -11.19 -2.41
CA GLY A 115 -13.58 -11.06 -1.85
C GLY A 115 -14.67 -11.79 -2.64
N ASP A 116 -14.52 -11.91 -3.96
CA ASP A 116 -15.58 -12.32 -4.91
C ASP A 116 -15.32 -13.70 -5.52
N LEU A 117 -14.29 -14.41 -5.03
CA LEU A 117 -13.81 -15.66 -5.64
C LEU A 117 -14.68 -16.87 -5.27
N ALA A 118 -15.37 -16.88 -4.12
CA ALA A 118 -16.07 -18.09 -3.67
C ALA A 118 -17.34 -18.34 -4.48
N LEU A 119 -18.08 -17.31 -4.89
CA LEU A 119 -19.21 -17.41 -5.80
C LEU A 119 -18.76 -17.93 -7.17
N ARG A 120 -17.60 -17.48 -7.68
CA ARG A 120 -17.07 -17.94 -8.97
C ARG A 120 -16.64 -19.41 -8.91
N ILE A 121 -15.95 -19.81 -7.85
CA ILE A 121 -15.62 -21.22 -7.62
C ILE A 121 -16.89 -22.04 -7.30
N GLY A 122 -17.91 -21.47 -6.66
CA GLY A 122 -19.19 -22.12 -6.38
C GLY A 122 -19.98 -22.42 -7.65
N LEU A 123 -20.17 -21.42 -8.51
CA LEU A 123 -20.80 -21.56 -9.84
C LEU A 123 -20.03 -22.53 -10.76
N PHE A 124 -18.71 -22.61 -10.59
CA PHE A 124 -17.88 -23.59 -11.27
C PHE A 124 -18.07 -25.01 -10.69
N TYR A 125 -18.03 -25.14 -9.36
CA TYR A 125 -18.04 -26.41 -8.66
C TYR A 125 -19.42 -27.09 -8.63
N THR A 126 -20.51 -26.35 -8.87
CA THR A 126 -21.83 -26.96 -9.10
C THR A 126 -21.83 -27.95 -10.27
N ALA A 127 -20.91 -27.84 -11.23
CA ALA A 127 -20.75 -28.82 -12.28
C ALA A 127 -20.46 -30.24 -11.74
N ALA A 128 -19.77 -30.37 -10.60
CA ALA A 128 -19.54 -31.66 -9.96
C ALA A 128 -20.83 -32.29 -9.40
N SER A 129 -21.71 -31.48 -8.81
CA SER A 129 -23.04 -31.94 -8.34
C SER A 129 -24.01 -32.18 -9.50
N LEU A 130 -24.01 -31.31 -10.52
CA LEU A 130 -24.80 -31.49 -11.74
C LEU A 130 -24.39 -32.75 -12.52
N SER A 131 -23.09 -33.10 -12.55
CA SER A 131 -22.63 -34.38 -13.08
C SER A 131 -23.25 -35.56 -12.34
N GLY A 132 -23.22 -35.56 -11.01
CA GLY A 132 -23.88 -36.59 -10.20
C GLY A 132 -25.40 -36.64 -10.42
N ALA A 133 -26.02 -35.51 -10.76
CA ALA A 133 -27.43 -35.42 -11.08
C ALA A 133 -27.78 -35.97 -12.48
N PHE A 134 -26.99 -35.70 -13.53
CA PHE A 134 -27.34 -36.04 -14.91
C PHE A 134 -26.60 -37.26 -15.49
N GLY A 135 -25.44 -37.65 -14.93
CA GLY A 135 -24.57 -38.68 -15.52
C GLY A 135 -25.20 -40.05 -15.61
N GLY A 136 -25.93 -40.50 -14.58
CA GLY A 136 -26.67 -41.77 -14.64
C GLY A 136 -27.74 -41.79 -15.75
N LEU A 137 -28.41 -40.66 -15.98
CA LEU A 137 -29.47 -40.53 -16.99
C LEU A 137 -28.88 -40.48 -18.41
N LEU A 138 -27.74 -39.78 -18.59
CA LEU A 138 -26.98 -39.78 -19.84
C LEU A 138 -26.43 -41.19 -20.16
N ALA A 139 -25.76 -41.82 -19.20
CA ALA A 139 -25.25 -43.19 -19.32
C ALA A 139 -26.34 -44.19 -19.72
N ARG A 140 -27.54 -44.08 -19.13
CA ARG A 140 -28.70 -44.90 -19.47
C ARG A 140 -29.16 -44.72 -20.92
N GLY A 141 -29.21 -43.47 -21.40
CA GLY A 141 -29.59 -43.15 -22.78
C GLY A 141 -28.56 -43.63 -23.80
N LEU A 142 -27.27 -43.51 -23.49
CA LEU A 142 -26.18 -44.03 -24.33
C LEU A 142 -26.15 -45.58 -24.34
N ALA A 143 -26.54 -46.24 -23.23
CA ALA A 143 -26.64 -47.70 -23.17
C ALA A 143 -27.76 -48.29 -24.06
N GLU A 144 -28.84 -47.55 -24.35
CA GLU A 144 -29.90 -47.98 -25.30
C GLU A 144 -29.41 -48.16 -26.74
N ILE A 145 -28.20 -47.70 -27.06
CA ILE A 145 -27.58 -47.95 -28.38
C ILE A 145 -27.44 -49.45 -28.62
N GLY A 146 -27.29 -50.25 -27.55
CA GLY A 146 -27.25 -51.71 -27.57
C GLY A 146 -25.99 -52.27 -28.27
N PRO A 147 -25.97 -53.58 -28.59
CA PRO A 147 -24.84 -54.25 -29.24
C PRO A 147 -24.72 -53.91 -30.75
N ARG A 148 -24.92 -52.65 -31.12
CA ARG A 148 -24.65 -52.14 -32.47
C ARG A 148 -23.13 -52.10 -32.69
N GLY A 149 -22.69 -52.43 -33.91
CA GLY A 149 -21.26 -52.46 -34.26
C GLY A 149 -20.41 -53.51 -33.51
N GLY A 150 -21.03 -54.44 -32.77
CA GLY A 150 -20.30 -55.45 -31.98
C GLY A 150 -19.67 -54.92 -30.69
N LEU A 151 -20.20 -53.84 -30.12
CA LEU A 151 -19.76 -53.26 -28.85
C LEU A 151 -20.93 -53.19 -27.86
N GLU A 152 -20.71 -53.68 -26.65
CA GLU A 152 -21.68 -53.66 -25.56
C GLU A 152 -22.08 -52.25 -25.08
N GLY A 153 -23.29 -52.12 -24.53
CA GLY A 153 -23.91 -50.83 -24.18
C GLY A 153 -23.07 -49.94 -23.25
N TRP A 154 -22.29 -50.53 -22.34
CA TRP A 154 -21.40 -49.77 -21.44
C TRP A 154 -20.26 -49.07 -22.17
N ARG A 155 -19.80 -49.63 -23.29
CA ARG A 155 -18.68 -49.11 -24.09
C ARG A 155 -19.06 -47.82 -24.80
N TRP A 156 -20.31 -47.75 -25.27
CA TRP A 156 -20.86 -46.59 -25.96
C TRP A 156 -20.87 -45.34 -25.08
N ILE A 157 -21.07 -45.46 -23.76
CA ILE A 157 -20.98 -44.33 -22.82
C ILE A 157 -19.62 -43.65 -22.95
N LEU A 158 -18.54 -44.42 -22.79
CA LEU A 158 -17.16 -43.92 -22.76
C LEU A 158 -16.67 -43.45 -24.14
N ILE A 159 -17.04 -44.16 -25.20
CA ILE A 159 -16.70 -43.81 -26.59
C ILE A 159 -17.36 -42.49 -26.97
N ILE A 160 -18.67 -42.37 -26.70
CA ILE A 160 -19.45 -41.21 -27.10
C ILE A 160 -19.01 -40.02 -26.24
N GLU A 161 -18.93 -40.12 -24.92
CA GLU A 161 -18.47 -39.00 -24.08
C GLU A 161 -17.07 -38.47 -24.41
N GLY A 162 -16.13 -39.33 -24.80
CA GLY A 162 -14.81 -38.91 -25.30
C GLY A 162 -14.86 -38.16 -26.64
N LEU A 163 -15.89 -38.39 -27.46
CA LEU A 163 -16.13 -37.71 -28.74
C LEU A 163 -16.98 -36.42 -28.62
N LEU A 164 -17.84 -36.31 -27.60
CA LEU A 164 -18.91 -35.29 -27.51
C LEU A 164 -18.45 -33.88 -27.08
N LEU A 165 -17.15 -33.66 -26.83
CA LEU A 165 -16.64 -32.39 -26.30
C LEU A 165 -16.97 -31.14 -27.14
N PRO A 166 -17.20 -31.20 -28.47
CA PRO A 166 -17.67 -30.06 -29.26
C PRO A 166 -19.14 -30.11 -29.70
N THR A 167 -19.83 -31.26 -29.65
CA THR A 167 -21.04 -31.51 -30.47
C THR A 167 -22.38 -31.55 -29.74
N ILE A 168 -22.47 -31.78 -28.43
CA ILE A 168 -23.76 -31.64 -27.70
C ILE A 168 -24.03 -30.18 -27.34
N ILE A 169 -24.49 -29.41 -28.32
CA ILE A 169 -25.35 -28.24 -28.09
C ILE A 169 -26.63 -28.28 -28.95
N ASP A 170 -26.65 -29.02 -30.08
CA ASP A 170 -27.70 -28.84 -31.10
C ASP A 170 -28.89 -29.81 -31.02
N GLU A 171 -28.71 -31.07 -30.59
CA GLU A 171 -29.79 -32.08 -30.66
C GLU A 171 -29.91 -32.92 -29.38
N SER A 172 -30.97 -32.70 -28.58
CA SER A 172 -31.29 -33.55 -27.40
C SER A 172 -32.78 -33.56 -27.01
N GLY A 173 -33.68 -33.54 -27.99
CA GLY A 173 -35.10 -33.75 -27.73
C GLY A 173 -35.48 -35.24 -27.71
N PHE A 174 -35.50 -35.90 -26.55
CA PHE A 174 -36.32 -37.11 -26.29
C PHE A 174 -36.41 -37.47 -24.79
N ALA A 175 -37.60 -37.86 -24.34
CA ALA A 175 -37.80 -38.72 -23.17
C ALA A 175 -39.20 -39.37 -23.18
N THR A 176 -39.27 -40.70 -23.07
CA THR A 176 -40.43 -41.45 -22.53
C THR A 176 -39.94 -42.74 -21.86
N ASP A 177 -40.28 -42.87 -20.58
CA ASP A 177 -39.89 -43.80 -19.49
C ASP A 177 -39.72 -45.31 -19.78
N PRO A 178 -39.10 -46.13 -18.88
CA PRO A 178 -38.58 -45.84 -17.50
C PRO A 178 -37.09 -46.22 -17.26
N ASN A 179 -36.33 -45.81 -16.21
CA ASN A 179 -36.49 -45.08 -14.93
C ASN A 179 -37.05 -45.81 -13.67
N ALA A 180 -36.17 -46.03 -12.66
CA ALA A 180 -36.57 -46.24 -11.25
C ALA A 180 -35.45 -46.10 -10.18
N VAL A 181 -34.15 -46.10 -10.54
CA VAL A 181 -33.04 -46.01 -9.55
C VAL A 181 -32.13 -44.80 -9.79
N GLN A 182 -31.55 -44.67 -10.99
CA GLN A 182 -30.72 -43.51 -11.36
C GLN A 182 -31.50 -42.18 -11.32
N LEU A 183 -32.83 -42.20 -11.52
CA LEU A 183 -33.68 -41.02 -11.39
C LEU A 183 -33.77 -40.50 -9.94
N TRP A 184 -33.65 -41.37 -8.93
CA TRP A 184 -33.73 -40.95 -7.53
C TRP A 184 -32.41 -40.36 -7.01
N THR A 185 -31.26 -40.74 -7.58
CA THR A 185 -29.97 -40.11 -7.23
C THR A 185 -29.87 -38.66 -7.73
N VAL A 186 -30.69 -38.25 -8.71
CA VAL A 186 -30.73 -36.87 -9.24
C VAL A 186 -31.07 -35.85 -8.17
N VAL A 187 -32.09 -36.13 -7.35
CA VAL A 187 -32.73 -35.14 -6.48
C VAL A 187 -31.80 -34.62 -5.36
N PRO A 188 -31.07 -35.47 -4.60
CA PRO A 188 -30.11 -34.99 -3.59
C PRO A 188 -29.01 -34.10 -4.17
N TYR A 189 -28.49 -34.44 -5.36
CA TYR A 189 -27.44 -33.66 -6.02
C TYR A 189 -27.96 -32.32 -6.58
N ALA A 190 -29.17 -32.29 -7.12
CA ALA A 190 -29.80 -31.04 -7.58
C ALA A 190 -30.00 -30.05 -6.42
N VAL A 191 -30.47 -30.51 -5.26
CA VAL A 191 -30.60 -29.68 -4.05
C VAL A 191 -29.24 -29.20 -3.54
N ALA A 192 -28.22 -30.07 -3.57
CA ALA A 192 -26.85 -29.71 -3.20
C ALA A 192 -26.24 -28.65 -4.13
N ALA A 193 -26.51 -28.69 -5.44
CA ALA A 193 -26.04 -27.69 -6.38
C ALA A 193 -26.59 -26.28 -6.06
N VAL A 194 -27.91 -26.16 -5.81
CA VAL A 194 -28.56 -24.89 -5.45
C VAL A 194 -27.99 -24.32 -4.15
N LEU A 195 -27.87 -25.15 -3.10
CA LEU A 195 -27.31 -24.72 -1.82
C LEU A 195 -25.82 -24.35 -1.90
N THR A 196 -25.05 -25.00 -2.78
CA THR A 196 -23.64 -24.66 -3.00
C THR A 196 -23.48 -23.23 -3.54
N VAL A 197 -24.33 -22.80 -4.49
CA VAL A 197 -24.32 -21.40 -4.99
C VAL A 197 -24.75 -20.43 -3.89
N PHE A 198 -25.81 -20.75 -3.16
CA PHE A 198 -26.35 -19.89 -2.09
C PHE A 198 -25.34 -19.66 -0.95
N VAL A 199 -24.68 -20.72 -0.49
CA VAL A 199 -23.64 -20.66 0.55
C VAL A 199 -22.41 -19.88 0.05
N ALA A 200 -21.99 -20.10 -1.20
CA ALA A 200 -20.89 -19.36 -1.80
C ALA A 200 -21.19 -17.85 -1.92
N PHE A 201 -22.41 -17.48 -2.32
CA PHE A 201 -22.88 -16.09 -2.36
C PHE A 201 -22.86 -15.43 -0.97
N ILE A 202 -23.37 -16.10 0.06
CA ILE A 202 -23.33 -15.60 1.45
C ILE A 202 -21.88 -15.44 1.93
N SER A 203 -21.01 -16.41 1.63
CA SER A 203 -19.61 -16.38 2.01
C SER A 203 -18.88 -15.16 1.44
N ASP A 204 -19.08 -14.82 0.16
CA ASP A 204 -18.52 -13.61 -0.46
C ASP A 204 -19.12 -12.34 0.15
N ARG A 205 -20.46 -12.27 0.29
CA ARG A 205 -21.15 -11.09 0.83
C ARG A 205 -20.73 -10.75 2.26
N LEU A 206 -20.52 -11.76 3.11
CA LEU A 206 -20.04 -11.59 4.49
C LEU A 206 -18.51 -11.54 4.61
N LYS A 207 -17.77 -11.89 3.55
CA LYS A 207 -16.31 -12.08 3.54
C LYS A 207 -15.80 -13.12 4.56
N LEU A 208 -16.67 -14.04 4.99
CA LEU A 208 -16.38 -15.08 5.98
C LEU A 208 -16.30 -16.46 5.30
N ARG A 209 -15.16 -17.14 5.42
CA ARG A 209 -14.95 -18.49 4.86
C ARG A 209 -15.12 -19.58 5.93
N GLY A 210 -14.29 -19.54 6.98
CA GLY A 210 -14.30 -20.51 8.08
C GLY A 210 -15.65 -20.64 8.79
N PRO A 211 -16.25 -19.54 9.32
CA PRO A 211 -17.51 -19.61 10.05
C PRO A 211 -18.65 -20.24 9.25
N ILE A 212 -18.74 -19.96 7.94
CA ILE A 212 -19.76 -20.56 7.06
C ILE A 212 -19.62 -22.08 7.01
N MET A 213 -18.41 -22.61 6.96
CA MET A 213 -18.18 -24.06 6.98
C MET A 213 -18.50 -24.71 8.33
N LEU A 214 -18.33 -23.99 9.44
CA LEU A 214 -18.77 -24.48 10.76
C LEU A 214 -20.29 -24.66 10.85
N PHE A 215 -21.07 -23.96 10.02
CA PHE A 215 -22.53 -24.14 9.92
C PHE A 215 -22.95 -25.19 8.88
N THR A 216 -22.22 -25.37 7.77
CA THR A 216 -22.61 -26.35 6.73
C THR A 216 -22.16 -27.78 7.01
N LEU A 217 -20.95 -27.98 7.58
CA LEU A 217 -20.43 -29.31 7.89
C LEU A 217 -21.30 -30.12 8.89
N PRO A 218 -21.91 -29.52 9.95
CA PRO A 218 -22.82 -30.24 10.84
C PRO A 218 -24.03 -30.87 10.14
N ILE A 219 -24.49 -30.31 9.01
CA ILE A 219 -25.59 -30.87 8.22
C ILE A 219 -25.18 -32.24 7.65
N ALA A 220 -23.96 -32.33 7.10
CA ALA A 220 -23.42 -33.60 6.60
C ALA A 220 -23.11 -34.58 7.74
N ILE A 221 -22.58 -34.11 8.87
CA ILE A 221 -22.34 -34.93 10.07
C ILE A 221 -23.65 -35.57 10.56
N ALA A 222 -24.73 -34.80 10.64
CA ALA A 222 -26.05 -35.31 11.03
C ALA A 222 -26.56 -36.39 10.05
N GLY A 223 -26.42 -36.15 8.74
CA GLY A 223 -26.78 -37.13 7.71
C GLY A 223 -26.01 -38.46 7.84
N TYR A 224 -24.67 -38.41 7.96
CA TYR A 224 -23.83 -39.60 8.12
C TYR A 224 -24.03 -40.32 9.46
N GLY A 225 -24.25 -39.58 10.56
CA GLY A 225 -24.51 -40.17 11.88
C GLY A 225 -25.86 -40.88 11.96
N ALA A 226 -26.87 -40.34 11.27
CA ALA A 226 -28.20 -40.92 11.20
C ALA A 226 -28.25 -42.13 10.24
N ILE A 227 -27.74 -42.00 9.00
CA ILE A 227 -27.92 -43.03 7.94
C ILE A 227 -27.38 -44.41 8.34
N ALA A 228 -26.28 -44.45 9.10
CA ALA A 228 -25.69 -45.70 9.60
C ALA A 228 -26.65 -46.50 10.49
N ASN A 229 -27.54 -45.83 11.24
CA ASN A 229 -28.37 -46.46 12.27
C ASN A 229 -29.84 -46.63 11.85
N ILE A 230 -30.20 -46.20 10.63
CA ILE A 230 -31.58 -46.19 10.13
C ILE A 230 -31.85 -47.42 9.27
N GLN A 231 -32.91 -48.17 9.57
CA GLN A 231 -33.31 -49.35 8.79
C GLN A 231 -34.26 -49.01 7.62
N SER A 232 -35.01 -47.91 7.69
CA SER A 232 -36.01 -47.54 6.68
C SER A 232 -35.37 -46.95 5.42
N ALA A 233 -35.57 -47.59 4.27
CA ALA A 233 -35.03 -47.14 2.98
C ALA A 233 -35.45 -45.70 2.61
N LYS A 234 -36.70 -45.31 2.89
CA LYS A 234 -37.20 -43.93 2.67
C LYS A 234 -36.44 -42.91 3.50
N VAL A 235 -36.11 -43.25 4.75
CA VAL A 235 -35.40 -42.35 5.66
C VAL A 235 -33.90 -42.32 5.34
N LYS A 236 -33.29 -43.47 4.96
CA LYS A 236 -31.92 -43.50 4.39
C LYS A 236 -31.79 -42.57 3.20
N TYR A 237 -32.75 -42.63 2.26
CA TYR A 237 -32.79 -41.74 1.10
C TYR A 237 -32.87 -40.26 1.54
N GLY A 238 -33.73 -39.92 2.50
CA GLY A 238 -33.78 -38.58 3.10
C GLY A 238 -32.44 -38.10 3.68
N MET A 239 -31.66 -38.98 4.32
CA MET A 239 -30.34 -38.62 4.86
C MET A 239 -29.31 -38.28 3.75
N THR A 240 -29.45 -38.84 2.54
CA THR A 240 -28.55 -38.50 1.42
C THR A 240 -28.60 -37.03 1.03
N PHE A 241 -29.73 -36.35 1.23
CA PHE A 241 -29.85 -34.90 1.05
C PHE A 241 -28.96 -34.15 2.04
N LEU A 242 -29.02 -34.49 3.34
CA LEU A 242 -28.20 -33.84 4.37
C LEU A 242 -26.70 -34.07 4.14
N MET A 243 -26.33 -35.31 3.76
CA MET A 243 -24.96 -35.68 3.39
C MET A 243 -24.45 -34.85 2.20
N ALA A 244 -25.20 -34.79 1.11
CA ALA A 244 -24.79 -34.05 -0.10
C ALA A 244 -24.76 -32.54 0.14
N THR A 245 -25.82 -31.96 0.71
CA THR A 245 -25.96 -30.51 0.86
C THR A 245 -24.91 -29.91 1.80
N GLY A 246 -24.64 -30.54 2.95
CA GLY A 246 -23.59 -30.08 3.86
C GLY A 246 -22.18 -30.19 3.28
N MET A 247 -21.90 -31.30 2.57
CA MET A 247 -20.57 -31.57 2.02
C MET A 247 -20.25 -30.65 0.83
N TYR A 248 -21.07 -30.65 -0.23
CA TYR A 248 -20.81 -29.86 -1.45
C TYR A 248 -20.77 -28.36 -1.17
N SER A 249 -21.65 -27.85 -0.29
CA SER A 249 -21.70 -26.41 0.04
C SER A 249 -20.45 -25.89 0.78
N SER A 250 -19.67 -26.78 1.41
CA SER A 250 -18.42 -26.42 2.10
C SER A 250 -17.23 -26.23 1.14
N VAL A 251 -17.25 -26.88 -0.03
CA VAL A 251 -16.08 -26.97 -0.91
C VAL A 251 -15.64 -25.62 -1.50
N PRO A 252 -16.52 -24.72 -1.98
CA PRO A 252 -16.10 -23.41 -2.47
C PRO A 252 -15.41 -22.57 -1.40
N CYS A 253 -15.85 -22.69 -0.14
CA CYS A 253 -15.26 -21.96 0.98
C CYS A 253 -13.84 -22.42 1.30
N ILE A 254 -13.59 -23.74 1.37
CA ILE A 254 -12.26 -24.28 1.72
C ILE A 254 -11.23 -24.03 0.60
N LEU A 255 -11.63 -24.13 -0.68
CA LEU A 255 -10.75 -23.84 -1.82
C LEU A 255 -10.31 -22.37 -1.81
N VAL A 256 -11.25 -21.43 -1.66
CA VAL A 256 -10.92 -19.99 -1.61
C VAL A 256 -10.11 -19.60 -0.38
N TRP A 257 -10.36 -20.22 0.78
CA TRP A 257 -9.71 -19.81 2.02
C TRP A 257 -8.19 -20.02 1.98
N ASN A 258 -7.72 -21.12 1.38
CA ASN A 258 -6.29 -21.37 1.15
C ASN A 258 -5.69 -20.40 0.13
N THR A 259 -6.34 -20.23 -1.03
CA THR A 259 -5.91 -19.33 -2.11
C THR A 259 -5.80 -17.88 -1.62
N ASN A 260 -6.72 -17.42 -0.77
CA ASN A 260 -6.74 -16.06 -0.22
C ASN A 260 -5.64 -15.77 0.81
N ASN A 261 -5.20 -16.79 1.56
CA ASN A 261 -4.11 -16.68 2.53
C ASN A 261 -2.73 -16.94 1.91
N SER A 262 -2.67 -17.30 0.63
CA SER A 262 -1.43 -17.49 -0.13
C SER A 262 -1.06 -16.22 -0.92
N ALA A 263 -0.10 -15.46 -0.37
CA ALA A 263 0.59 -14.37 -1.07
C ALA A 263 1.69 -14.91 -2.01
N GLY A 264 1.98 -14.20 -3.11
CA GLY A 264 2.92 -14.64 -4.15
C GLY A 264 2.33 -15.66 -5.14
N HIS A 265 2.57 -15.47 -6.43
CA HIS A 265 1.97 -16.29 -7.50
C HIS A 265 2.40 -17.76 -7.47
N TYR A 266 3.70 -18.04 -7.24
CA TYR A 266 4.21 -19.41 -7.13
C TYR A 266 3.64 -20.13 -5.90
N LYS A 267 3.69 -19.49 -4.73
CA LYS A 267 3.18 -20.04 -3.48
C LYS A 267 1.69 -20.39 -3.60
N ARG A 268 0.88 -19.52 -4.21
CA ARG A 268 -0.54 -19.79 -4.49
C ARG A 268 -0.76 -20.96 -5.45
N ALA A 269 0.04 -21.09 -6.51
CA ALA A 269 -0.08 -22.21 -7.45
C ALA A 269 0.24 -23.56 -6.78
N THR A 270 1.30 -23.60 -5.97
CA THR A 270 1.71 -24.78 -5.18
C THR A 270 0.68 -25.13 -4.10
N THR A 271 0.24 -24.17 -3.27
CA THR A 271 -0.71 -24.44 -2.18
C THR A 271 -2.07 -24.89 -2.69
N SER A 272 -2.55 -24.31 -3.81
CA SER A 272 -3.83 -24.69 -4.41
C SER A 272 -3.78 -26.10 -5.01
N ALA A 273 -2.65 -26.50 -5.62
CA ALA A 273 -2.45 -27.86 -6.10
C ALA A 273 -2.36 -28.85 -4.94
N MET A 274 -1.48 -28.61 -3.96
CA MET A 274 -1.29 -29.50 -2.79
C MET A 274 -2.58 -29.73 -2.01
N GLN A 275 -3.45 -28.72 -1.89
CA GLN A 275 -4.76 -28.86 -1.26
C GLN A 275 -5.65 -29.89 -1.97
N LEU A 276 -5.70 -29.84 -3.30
CA LEU A 276 -6.48 -30.78 -4.11
C LEU A 276 -5.84 -32.17 -4.12
N THR A 277 -4.51 -32.25 -4.14
CA THR A 277 -3.75 -33.50 -3.98
C THR A 277 -4.08 -34.21 -2.67
N ILE A 278 -4.13 -33.49 -1.55
CA ILE A 278 -4.57 -34.03 -0.26
C ILE A 278 -6.06 -34.43 -0.30
N ALA A 279 -6.92 -33.68 -0.97
CA ALA A 279 -8.34 -34.02 -1.11
C ALA A 279 -8.55 -35.31 -1.94
N ASN A 280 -7.81 -35.48 -3.04
CA ASN A 280 -7.91 -36.64 -3.93
C ASN A 280 -7.35 -37.93 -3.32
N CYS A 281 -6.43 -37.85 -2.34
CA CYS A 281 -6.10 -38.99 -1.48
C CYS A 281 -7.33 -39.59 -0.80
N GLY A 282 -8.35 -38.77 -0.49
CA GLY A 282 -9.64 -39.25 0.01
C GLY A 282 -10.40 -40.12 -1.00
N GLY A 283 -10.27 -39.83 -2.31
CA GLY A 283 -10.85 -40.64 -3.39
C GLY A 283 -10.22 -42.03 -3.48
N PHE A 284 -8.88 -42.11 -3.37
CA PHE A 284 -8.16 -43.38 -3.31
C PHE A 284 -8.62 -44.25 -2.12
N VAL A 285 -8.78 -43.66 -0.93
CA VAL A 285 -9.28 -44.38 0.26
C VAL A 285 -10.76 -44.77 0.11
N ALA A 286 -11.59 -43.89 -0.48
CA ALA A 286 -13.01 -44.14 -0.68
C ALA A 286 -13.30 -45.38 -1.53
N THR A 287 -12.43 -45.69 -2.50
CA THR A 287 -12.52 -46.91 -3.34
C THR A 287 -12.66 -48.19 -2.53
N PHE A 288 -12.05 -48.28 -1.34
CA PHE A 288 -12.07 -49.49 -0.50
C PHE A 288 -13.00 -49.41 0.74
N ASN A 289 -13.75 -48.31 0.89
CA ASN A 289 -14.54 -48.02 2.10
C ASN A 289 -15.93 -48.68 2.14
N TYR A 290 -16.47 -49.14 1.01
CA TYR A 290 -17.82 -49.70 0.90
C TYR A 290 -17.81 -51.13 0.31
N PRO A 291 -17.15 -52.11 0.96
CA PRO A 291 -17.07 -53.47 0.42
C PRO A 291 -18.43 -54.19 0.49
N ASP A 292 -18.71 -55.07 -0.46
CA ASP A 292 -20.00 -55.77 -0.60
C ASP A 292 -20.43 -56.55 0.66
N LYS A 293 -19.46 -57.06 1.43
CA LYS A 293 -19.71 -57.77 2.69
C LYS A 293 -20.42 -56.94 3.77
N ASP A 294 -20.39 -55.60 3.66
CA ASP A 294 -21.03 -54.69 4.62
C ASP A 294 -22.49 -54.34 4.19
N LYS A 295 -22.99 -54.90 3.08
CA LYS A 295 -24.39 -54.76 2.63
C LYS A 295 -25.37 -55.31 3.67
N PRO A 296 -26.58 -54.70 3.85
CA PRO A 296 -27.10 -53.49 3.20
C PRO A 296 -26.88 -52.21 4.04
N GLN A 297 -26.08 -52.28 5.11
CA GLN A 297 -25.96 -51.18 6.08
C GLN A 297 -24.74 -50.28 5.86
N TYR A 298 -23.64 -50.85 5.36
CA TYR A 298 -22.37 -50.14 5.15
C TYR A 298 -21.88 -49.35 6.37
N HIS A 299 -22.15 -49.84 7.58
CA HIS A 299 -21.80 -49.20 8.85
C HIS A 299 -20.35 -48.69 8.86
N ARG A 300 -19.41 -49.52 8.38
CA ARG A 300 -17.98 -49.17 8.31
C ARG A 300 -17.74 -47.93 7.44
N GLY A 301 -18.22 -47.93 6.20
CA GLY A 301 -18.06 -46.81 5.27
C GLY A 301 -18.70 -45.52 5.77
N HIS A 302 -19.92 -45.60 6.32
CA HIS A 302 -20.58 -44.43 6.91
C HIS A 302 -19.86 -43.90 8.16
N THR A 303 -19.34 -44.78 9.03
CA THR A 303 -18.62 -44.38 10.25
C THR A 303 -17.26 -43.74 9.94
N ILE A 304 -16.54 -44.24 8.93
CA ILE A 304 -15.28 -43.62 8.45
C ILE A 304 -15.54 -42.19 7.96
N ASN A 305 -16.55 -42.01 7.10
CA ASN A 305 -16.91 -40.68 6.59
C ASN A 305 -17.39 -39.72 7.69
N LEU A 306 -18.17 -40.22 8.66
CA LEU A 306 -18.58 -39.46 9.84
C LEU A 306 -17.37 -38.96 10.64
N GLY A 307 -16.41 -39.84 10.93
CA GLY A 307 -15.19 -39.49 11.66
C GLY A 307 -14.35 -38.44 10.95
N LEU A 308 -14.19 -38.56 9.62
CA LEU A 308 -13.49 -37.58 8.79
C LEU A 308 -14.19 -36.20 8.77
N LEU A 309 -15.53 -36.16 8.73
CA LEU A 309 -16.29 -34.91 8.79
C LEU A 309 -16.19 -34.22 10.15
N VAL A 310 -16.26 -34.99 11.25
CA VAL A 310 -16.07 -34.45 12.61
C VAL A 310 -14.65 -33.91 12.78
N PHE A 311 -13.63 -34.65 12.32
CA PHE A 311 -12.25 -34.17 12.30
C PHE A 311 -12.09 -32.88 11.49
N ALA A 312 -12.68 -32.82 10.29
CA ALA A 312 -12.65 -31.62 9.44
C ALA A 312 -13.29 -30.40 10.13
N TRP A 313 -14.40 -30.58 10.85
CA TRP A 313 -15.05 -29.50 11.61
C TRP A 313 -14.12 -28.93 12.70
N PHE A 314 -13.47 -29.80 13.49
CA PHE A 314 -12.49 -29.35 14.50
C PHE A 314 -11.27 -28.68 13.87
N MET A 315 -10.75 -29.19 12.75
CA MET A 315 -9.63 -28.57 12.04
C MET A 315 -9.99 -27.19 11.47
N VAL A 316 -11.20 -27.01 10.96
CA VAL A 316 -11.73 -25.69 10.55
C VAL A 316 -11.80 -24.75 11.75
N LEU A 317 -12.34 -25.19 12.90
CA LEU A 317 -12.41 -24.38 14.11
C LEU A 317 -11.02 -23.94 14.61
N LEU A 318 -10.08 -24.89 14.71
CA LEU A 318 -8.70 -24.61 15.13
C LEU A 318 -8.02 -23.63 14.17
N ASN A 319 -8.25 -23.74 12.86
CA ASN A 319 -7.69 -22.79 11.88
C ASN A 319 -8.30 -21.39 12.01
N ILE A 320 -9.61 -21.26 12.32
CA ILE A 320 -10.22 -19.95 12.63
C ILE A 320 -9.55 -19.33 13.87
N LEU A 321 -9.41 -20.10 14.94
CA LEU A 321 -8.79 -19.64 16.19
C LEU A 321 -7.31 -19.25 15.98
N TYR A 322 -6.58 -20.01 15.16
CA TYR A 322 -5.21 -19.68 14.77
C TYR A 322 -5.14 -18.38 13.96
N CYS A 323 -5.94 -18.23 12.90
CA CYS A 323 -6.00 -16.99 12.13
C CYS A 323 -6.40 -15.77 12.98
N ALA A 324 -7.38 -15.93 13.89
CA ALA A 324 -7.78 -14.88 14.82
C ALA A 324 -6.66 -14.49 15.79
N LYS A 325 -5.91 -15.47 16.33
CA LYS A 325 -4.71 -15.22 17.12
C LYS A 325 -3.65 -14.48 16.31
N VAL A 326 -3.31 -14.96 15.11
CA VAL A 326 -2.27 -14.36 14.27
C VAL A 326 -2.62 -12.92 13.90
N ASN A 327 -3.87 -12.63 13.54
CA ASN A 327 -4.32 -11.26 13.26
C ASN A 327 -4.20 -10.37 14.50
N ARG A 328 -4.63 -10.85 15.68
CA ARG A 328 -4.51 -10.11 16.94
C ARG A 328 -3.06 -9.91 17.38
N ASP A 329 -2.17 -10.86 17.12
CA ASP A 329 -0.74 -10.72 17.38
C ASP A 329 -0.08 -9.76 16.35
N LYS A 330 -0.56 -9.68 15.10
CA LYS A 330 -0.16 -8.65 14.12
C LYS A 330 -0.62 -7.24 14.52
N GLU A 331 -1.88 -7.07 14.91
CA GLU A 331 -2.42 -5.82 15.48
C GLU A 331 -1.62 -5.35 16.70
N LYS A 332 -0.99 -6.28 17.42
CA LYS A 332 -0.11 -6.02 18.58
C LYS A 332 1.39 -5.96 18.22
N GLY A 333 1.75 -5.92 16.94
CA GLY A 333 3.14 -5.84 16.49
C GLY A 333 4.03 -7.06 16.78
N ARG A 334 3.49 -8.18 17.27
CA ARG A 334 4.30 -9.36 17.67
C ARG A 334 4.98 -10.11 16.52
N TYR A 335 4.57 -9.84 15.29
CA TYR A 335 5.21 -10.34 14.07
C TYR A 335 6.07 -9.28 13.36
N ALA A 336 6.36 -8.16 14.03
CA ALA A 336 7.33 -7.17 13.56
C ALA A 336 8.76 -7.69 13.70
N ALA A 337 9.12 -8.69 12.89
CA ALA A 337 10.52 -8.99 12.53
C ALA A 337 11.11 -7.91 11.58
N LEU A 338 10.65 -6.66 11.76
CA LEU A 338 10.87 -5.45 10.96
C LEU A 338 11.53 -4.35 11.80
N CYS A 339 11.87 -4.65 13.05
CA CYS A 339 12.51 -3.73 13.97
C CYS A 339 13.93 -4.25 14.28
N PRO A 340 14.89 -4.09 13.35
CA PRO A 340 16.28 -4.41 13.64
C PRO A 340 16.82 -3.48 14.72
N ASP A 341 17.62 -4.01 15.65
CA ASP A 341 18.45 -3.14 16.50
C ASP A 341 19.34 -2.27 15.59
N PRO A 342 19.48 -0.95 15.83
CA PRO A 342 19.14 -0.23 17.07
C PRO A 342 17.88 0.66 16.98
N TRP A 343 16.84 0.29 16.22
CA TRP A 343 15.66 1.16 16.03
C TRP A 343 14.72 1.19 17.25
N SER A 344 14.14 2.35 17.53
CA SER A 344 13.09 2.48 18.56
C SER A 344 11.76 1.91 18.06
N LYS A 345 10.88 1.52 18.99
CA LYS A 345 9.50 1.09 18.66
C LYS A 345 8.78 2.11 17.78
N ASP A 346 8.94 3.39 18.07
CA ASP A 346 8.26 4.48 17.38
C ASP A 346 8.85 4.71 15.97
N ALA A 347 10.17 4.57 15.80
CA ALA A 347 10.81 4.56 14.48
C ALA A 347 10.37 3.35 13.63
N CYS A 348 10.27 2.16 14.22
CA CYS A 348 9.75 0.97 13.55
C CYS A 348 8.28 1.12 13.16
N GLN A 349 7.47 1.82 13.96
CA GLN A 349 6.09 2.15 13.60
C GLN A 349 6.03 3.13 12.43
N LEU A 350 6.79 4.24 12.48
CA LEU A 350 6.88 5.22 11.39
C LEU A 350 7.31 4.55 10.08
N PHE A 351 8.35 3.70 10.12
CA PHE A 351 8.82 2.94 8.98
C PHE A 351 7.74 2.00 8.43
N SER A 352 7.11 1.19 9.29
CA SER A 352 6.09 0.24 8.85
C SER A 352 4.88 0.94 8.24
N GLU A 353 4.41 2.05 8.80
CA GLU A 353 3.25 2.79 8.27
C GLU A 353 3.56 3.56 6.98
N SER A 354 4.79 4.05 6.82
CA SER A 354 5.23 4.72 5.58
C SER A 354 5.53 3.72 4.44
N MET A 355 6.11 2.56 4.74
CA MET A 355 6.23 1.48 3.76
C MET A 355 4.86 0.91 3.36
N ASP A 356 3.93 0.70 4.30
CA ASP A 356 2.54 0.31 4.02
C ASP A 356 1.77 1.34 3.17
N TYR A 357 2.18 2.61 3.19
CA TYR A 357 1.64 3.68 2.35
C TYR A 357 2.23 3.59 0.93
N LEU A 358 3.56 3.52 0.81
CA LEU A 358 4.26 3.45 -0.47
C LEU A 358 3.95 2.16 -1.26
N ASP A 359 3.85 1.00 -0.59
CA ASP A 359 3.45 -0.28 -1.19
C ASP A 359 2.11 -0.21 -1.94
N ARG A 360 1.20 0.70 -1.55
CA ARG A 360 -0.14 0.85 -2.17
C ARG A 360 -0.10 1.64 -3.47
N ILE A 361 0.93 2.45 -3.66
CA ILE A 361 1.10 3.35 -4.81
C ILE A 361 2.31 2.95 -5.68
N TYR A 362 2.98 1.82 -5.38
CA TYR A 362 4.06 1.27 -6.19
C TYR A 362 3.55 0.51 -7.44
N ASP A 363 4.10 0.80 -8.62
CA ASP A 363 3.95 -0.03 -9.82
C ASP A 363 5.19 -0.94 -10.04
N PRO A 364 5.10 -2.24 -9.73
CA PRO A 364 6.20 -3.19 -9.95
C PRO A 364 6.46 -3.51 -11.43
N LYS A 365 5.68 -2.97 -12.39
CA LYS A 365 5.98 -3.08 -13.83
C LYS A 365 6.86 -1.95 -14.33
N ALA A 366 6.59 -0.72 -13.86
CA ALA A 366 7.42 0.44 -14.16
C ALA A 366 8.69 0.46 -13.28
N ALA A 367 8.63 -0.18 -12.11
CA ALA A 367 9.58 0.01 -11.02
C ALA A 367 9.68 1.49 -10.61
N TYR A 368 8.51 2.10 -10.39
CA TYR A 368 8.34 3.46 -9.89
C TYR A 368 7.12 3.51 -8.96
N VAL A 369 7.04 4.55 -8.13
CA VAL A 369 5.88 4.91 -7.30
C VAL A 369 5.03 5.94 -8.03
N PHE A 370 3.71 5.75 -8.06
CA PHE A 370 2.76 6.74 -8.56
C PHE A 370 2.77 8.00 -7.68
N SER A 371 2.67 9.17 -8.31
CA SER A 371 2.55 10.44 -7.60
C SER A 371 1.31 10.44 -6.69
N PRO A 372 1.46 10.77 -5.39
CA PRO A 372 0.35 10.72 -4.43
C PRO A 372 -0.62 11.90 -4.55
N SER A 373 -0.28 12.94 -5.33
CA SER A 373 -1.14 14.10 -5.56
C SER A 373 -2.25 13.81 -6.57
N ALA A 374 -3.45 14.34 -6.29
CA ALA A 374 -4.59 14.23 -7.20
C ALA A 374 -4.38 14.99 -8.52
N ALA A 375 -3.57 16.06 -8.53
CA ALA A 375 -3.26 16.85 -9.72
C ALA A 375 -2.40 16.07 -10.75
N THR A 376 -1.67 15.06 -10.30
CA THR A 376 -0.68 14.28 -11.05
C THR A 376 -1.01 12.78 -11.07
N ALA A 377 -2.27 12.43 -10.75
CA ALA A 377 -2.72 11.05 -10.62
C ALA A 377 -2.37 10.20 -11.85
N LEU A 378 -1.87 8.98 -11.61
CA LEU A 378 -1.38 8.01 -12.59
C LEU A 378 -0.06 8.37 -13.32
N ARG A 379 0.60 9.49 -12.99
CA ARG A 379 2.03 9.70 -13.31
C ARG A 379 2.92 9.08 -12.24
N HIS A 380 4.16 8.74 -12.57
CA HIS A 380 5.14 8.25 -11.61
C HIS A 380 5.99 9.40 -11.03
N ASP A 381 6.40 9.32 -9.77
CA ASP A 381 7.21 10.35 -9.11
C ASP A 381 8.64 9.83 -8.87
N THR A 382 9.61 10.40 -9.57
CA THR A 382 10.99 9.87 -9.59
C THR A 382 11.68 9.99 -8.22
N ARG A 383 11.51 11.09 -7.49
CA ARG A 383 12.09 11.33 -6.15
C ARG A 383 11.51 10.39 -5.09
N THR A 384 10.19 10.28 -5.04
CA THR A 384 9.45 9.37 -4.14
C THR A 384 9.85 7.92 -4.38
N SER A 385 10.08 7.56 -5.65
CA SER A 385 10.55 6.21 -6.02
C SER A 385 11.92 5.93 -5.42
N VAL A 386 12.88 6.87 -5.47
CA VAL A 386 14.19 6.70 -4.83
C VAL A 386 14.06 6.54 -3.31
N TRP A 387 13.26 7.36 -2.64
CA TRP A 387 13.04 7.24 -1.18
C TRP A 387 12.44 5.87 -0.80
N TYR A 388 11.48 5.39 -1.59
CA TYR A 388 10.93 4.05 -1.45
C TYR A 388 11.97 2.95 -1.73
N ALA A 389 12.88 3.11 -2.70
CA ALA A 389 13.96 2.17 -2.95
C ALA A 389 14.91 2.03 -1.74
N VAL A 390 15.24 3.13 -1.05
CA VAL A 390 16.01 3.05 0.21
C VAL A 390 15.19 2.37 1.31
N GLY A 391 13.88 2.63 1.39
CA GLY A 391 12.96 1.92 2.27
C GLY A 391 12.90 0.41 2.01
N LEU A 392 12.92 -0.01 0.75
CA LEU A 392 12.99 -1.42 0.34
C LEU A 392 14.32 -2.07 0.76
N LEU A 393 15.45 -1.37 0.61
CA LEU A 393 16.75 -1.84 1.11
C LEU A 393 16.75 -2.02 2.64
N ALA A 394 16.14 -1.09 3.38
CA ALA A 394 15.98 -1.19 4.83
C ALA A 394 15.03 -2.31 5.26
N ARG A 395 13.98 -2.59 4.47
CA ARG A 395 12.98 -3.64 4.75
C ARG A 395 13.53 -5.04 4.47
N ASN A 396 14.20 -5.21 3.32
CA ASN A 396 14.90 -6.43 2.90
C ASN A 396 14.07 -7.73 3.03
N GLN A 397 12.84 -7.74 2.51
CA GLN A 397 11.96 -8.91 2.48
C GLN A 397 11.59 -9.34 1.06
N ASP A 398 11.33 -10.64 0.88
CA ASP A 398 10.91 -11.26 -0.39
C ASP A 398 11.72 -10.78 -1.63
N ASP A 399 11.19 -9.87 -2.45
CA ASP A 399 11.85 -9.30 -3.63
C ASP A 399 12.26 -7.81 -3.48
N ASP A 400 12.14 -7.22 -2.29
CA ASP A 400 12.42 -5.80 -2.00
C ASP A 400 13.75 -5.31 -2.59
N VAL A 401 14.85 -6.03 -2.36
CA VAL A 401 16.18 -5.64 -2.87
C VAL A 401 16.21 -5.63 -4.40
N ALA A 402 15.54 -6.59 -5.05
CA ALA A 402 15.47 -6.62 -6.51
C ALA A 402 14.65 -5.45 -7.07
N GLN A 403 13.54 -5.10 -6.40
CA GLN A 403 12.73 -3.93 -6.76
C GLN A 403 13.48 -2.61 -6.51
N ALA A 404 14.23 -2.51 -5.41
CA ALA A 404 15.09 -1.36 -5.12
C ALA A 404 16.16 -1.16 -6.20
N MET A 405 16.83 -2.25 -6.62
CA MET A 405 17.82 -2.19 -7.71
C MET A 405 17.17 -1.74 -9.03
N ALA A 406 15.97 -2.22 -9.35
CA ALA A 406 15.25 -1.83 -10.57
C ALA A 406 14.87 -0.34 -10.56
N ILE A 407 14.35 0.17 -9.44
CA ILE A 407 14.03 1.61 -9.27
C ILE A 407 15.30 2.46 -9.46
N ILE A 408 16.38 2.12 -8.74
CA ILE A 408 17.64 2.88 -8.78
C ILE A 408 18.23 2.89 -10.19
N GLN A 409 18.23 1.75 -10.90
CA GLN A 409 18.69 1.66 -12.29
C GLN A 409 17.86 2.55 -13.22
N ASN A 410 16.52 2.45 -13.16
CA ASN A 410 15.62 3.21 -14.03
C ASN A 410 15.77 4.73 -13.82
N VAL A 411 15.93 5.18 -12.56
CA VAL A 411 16.12 6.61 -12.24
C VAL A 411 17.46 7.13 -12.77
N ILE A 412 18.54 6.34 -12.62
CA ILE A 412 19.88 6.72 -13.11
C ILE A 412 19.96 6.65 -14.64
N GLU A 413 19.22 5.77 -15.30
CA GLU A 413 19.11 5.73 -16.76
C GLU A 413 18.54 7.07 -17.28
N MET A 414 17.49 7.58 -16.63
CA MET A 414 16.80 8.83 -16.96
C MET A 414 17.52 10.12 -16.51
N GLN A 415 18.62 10.04 -15.75
CA GLN A 415 19.40 11.23 -15.36
C GLN A 415 19.92 12.00 -16.59
N PHE A 416 19.79 13.32 -16.58
CA PHE A 416 20.24 14.19 -17.66
C PHE A 416 21.78 14.23 -17.75
N LYS A 417 22.32 14.04 -18.96
CA LYS A 417 23.75 13.72 -19.19
C LYS A 417 24.47 14.62 -20.19
N ASP A 418 23.83 15.63 -20.75
CA ASP A 418 24.52 16.63 -21.59
C ASP A 418 25.09 17.76 -20.71
N PRO A 419 26.42 17.96 -20.63
CA PRO A 419 27.02 19.03 -19.83
C PRO A 419 26.79 20.44 -20.38
N ALA A 420 26.19 20.60 -21.56
CA ALA A 420 25.76 21.89 -22.08
C ALA A 420 24.45 22.40 -21.44
N ASP A 421 23.67 21.50 -20.82
CA ASP A 421 22.37 21.81 -20.24
C ASP A 421 22.47 22.28 -18.78
N GLN A 422 21.68 23.31 -18.42
CA GLN A 422 21.56 23.77 -17.03
C GLN A 422 21.03 22.69 -16.06
N TRP A 423 20.27 21.72 -16.58
CA TRP A 423 19.72 20.57 -15.86
C TRP A 423 20.65 19.34 -15.86
N TYR A 424 21.91 19.45 -16.30
CA TYR A 424 22.89 18.36 -16.24
C TYR A 424 22.97 17.72 -14.84
N GLY A 425 23.10 16.40 -14.77
CA GLY A 425 23.16 15.65 -13.50
C GLY A 425 21.87 15.63 -12.69
N ASP A 426 20.82 16.30 -13.14
CA ASP A 426 19.50 16.28 -12.51
C ASP A 426 18.59 15.19 -13.13
N TYR A 427 17.35 15.11 -12.66
CA TYR A 427 16.40 14.05 -12.99
C TYR A 427 15.04 14.64 -13.43
N PRO A 428 14.30 13.98 -14.33
CA PRO A 428 12.92 14.38 -14.63
C PRO A 428 12.03 14.16 -13.39
N VAL A 429 11.04 15.05 -13.22
CA VAL A 429 10.10 15.04 -12.10
C VAL A 429 9.19 13.81 -12.20
N TYR A 430 8.65 13.58 -13.40
CA TYR A 430 7.93 12.37 -13.76
C TYR A 430 8.68 11.68 -14.93
N PRO A 431 8.94 10.36 -14.89
CA PRO A 431 9.68 9.67 -15.96
C PRO A 431 8.92 9.65 -17.29
N GLU A 432 7.64 10.04 -17.32
CA GLU A 432 6.85 10.24 -18.54
C GLU A 432 7.03 11.63 -19.19
N GLU A 433 7.85 12.53 -18.64
CA GLU A 433 8.07 13.87 -19.18
C GLU A 433 8.79 13.85 -20.55
N PRO A 434 8.47 14.79 -21.45
CA PRO A 434 9.26 15.00 -22.66
C PRO A 434 10.69 15.45 -22.34
N THR A 435 11.61 15.29 -23.29
CA THR A 435 12.95 15.86 -23.18
C THR A 435 12.89 17.38 -23.01
N VAL A 436 13.47 17.87 -21.91
CA VAL A 436 13.60 19.30 -21.58
C VAL A 436 14.43 20.02 -22.67
N GLY A 437 14.07 21.27 -22.97
CA GLY A 437 14.76 22.09 -23.96
C GLY A 437 14.30 21.87 -25.41
N THR A 438 13.33 20.99 -25.66
CA THR A 438 12.74 20.82 -27.00
C THR A 438 11.79 21.99 -27.35
N SER A 439 11.52 22.21 -28.63
CA SER A 439 10.61 23.29 -29.08
C SER A 439 9.17 23.16 -28.56
N ALA A 440 8.75 21.96 -28.15
CA ALA A 440 7.44 21.67 -27.56
C ALA A 440 7.47 21.59 -26.02
N TYR A 441 8.66 21.52 -25.41
CA TYR A 441 8.87 21.41 -23.97
C TYR A 441 10.11 22.22 -23.59
N GLN A 442 9.96 23.54 -23.62
CA GLN A 442 11.02 24.50 -23.33
C GLN A 442 11.42 24.44 -21.86
N SER A 443 12.69 24.68 -21.56
CA SER A 443 13.21 24.63 -20.19
C SER A 443 12.65 25.77 -19.32
N SER A 444 12.06 25.40 -18.19
CA SER A 444 11.55 26.33 -17.18
C SER A 444 11.95 25.82 -15.79
N LEU A 445 12.69 26.65 -15.03
CA LEU A 445 13.20 26.31 -13.70
C LEU A 445 12.03 26.21 -12.71
N TYR A 446 12.00 25.14 -11.91
CA TYR A 446 10.90 24.80 -10.98
C TYR A 446 9.55 24.46 -11.65
N ASP A 447 9.58 24.11 -12.94
CA ASP A 447 8.39 23.72 -13.72
C ASP A 447 8.69 22.48 -14.56
N THR A 448 9.52 22.59 -15.61
CA THR A 448 9.91 21.42 -16.43
C THR A 448 11.10 20.64 -15.88
N TRP A 449 11.75 21.18 -14.84
CA TRP A 449 12.81 20.55 -14.05
C TRP A 449 12.96 21.30 -12.71
N ASP A 450 13.37 20.61 -11.64
CA ASP A 450 13.59 21.21 -10.32
C ASP A 450 15.00 20.87 -9.80
N PRO A 451 15.94 21.83 -9.79
CA PRO A 451 17.34 21.62 -9.42
C PRO A 451 17.58 21.12 -7.99
N ASN A 452 16.55 21.10 -7.14
CA ASN A 452 16.65 20.52 -5.79
C ASN A 452 16.62 18.98 -5.81
N TRP A 453 16.25 18.36 -6.93
CA TRP A 453 16.14 16.90 -7.07
C TRP A 453 17.49 16.22 -6.99
N ARG A 454 18.56 16.84 -7.53
CA ARG A 454 19.96 16.50 -7.23
C ARG A 454 20.23 16.26 -5.75
N GLY A 455 19.78 17.18 -4.89
CA GLY A 455 19.93 17.08 -3.42
C GLY A 455 19.07 15.98 -2.80
N PHE A 456 17.78 15.90 -3.14
CA PHE A 456 16.86 14.90 -2.57
C PHE A 456 17.17 13.46 -2.98
N ILE A 457 17.61 13.23 -4.22
CA ILE A 457 18.00 11.91 -4.73
C ILE A 457 19.42 11.58 -4.30
N GLY A 458 20.34 12.53 -4.36
CA GLY A 458 21.73 12.33 -3.93
C GLY A 458 21.85 12.00 -2.45
N THR A 459 21.10 12.67 -1.57
CA THR A 459 21.07 12.32 -0.14
C THR A 459 20.51 10.93 0.10
N ALA A 460 19.47 10.51 -0.61
CA ALA A 460 18.91 9.17 -0.52
C ALA A 460 19.90 8.09 -1.03
N PHE A 461 20.63 8.35 -2.12
CA PHE A 461 21.69 7.46 -2.59
C PHE A 461 22.84 7.33 -1.59
N ILE A 462 23.26 8.42 -0.95
CA ILE A 462 24.27 8.37 0.13
C ILE A 462 23.77 7.51 1.30
N ILE A 463 22.52 7.67 1.73
CA ILE A 463 21.94 6.81 2.80
C ILE A 463 21.94 5.34 2.38
N ALA A 464 21.59 5.01 1.13
CA ALA A 464 21.63 3.64 0.64
C ALA A 464 23.06 3.06 0.58
N LEU A 465 24.06 3.86 0.20
CA LEU A 465 25.47 3.45 0.11
C LEU A 465 26.16 3.34 1.47
N GLU A 466 25.77 4.12 2.47
CA GLU A 466 26.35 4.07 3.82
C GLU A 466 25.65 3.03 4.71
N GLU A 467 24.31 2.94 4.69
CA GLU A 467 23.56 2.02 5.56
C GLU A 467 23.41 0.60 4.97
N PHE A 468 23.28 0.48 3.63
CA PHE A 468 22.99 -0.80 2.96
C PHE A 468 24.00 -1.25 1.89
N PRO A 469 25.33 -0.96 1.98
CA PRO A 469 26.30 -1.32 0.92
C PRO A 469 26.42 -2.82 0.68
N HIS A 470 26.00 -3.65 1.63
CA HIS A 470 26.02 -5.11 1.54
C HIS A 470 24.82 -5.71 0.75
N LEU A 471 23.80 -4.90 0.44
CA LEU A 471 22.62 -5.31 -0.35
C LEU A 471 22.68 -4.79 -1.79
N VAL A 472 23.33 -3.64 -2.01
CA VAL A 472 23.51 -3.06 -3.35
C VAL A 472 24.58 -3.85 -4.11
N ASN A 473 24.27 -4.31 -5.32
CA ASN A 473 25.26 -5.05 -6.11
C ASN A 473 26.32 -4.09 -6.69
N PRO A 474 27.58 -4.53 -6.91
CA PRO A 474 28.67 -3.64 -7.31
C PRO A 474 28.43 -2.83 -8.59
N GLY A 475 27.62 -3.34 -9.53
CA GLY A 475 27.27 -2.59 -10.74
C GLY A 475 26.33 -1.42 -10.46
N VAL A 476 25.34 -1.60 -9.59
CA VAL A 476 24.44 -0.52 -9.16
C VAL A 476 25.15 0.45 -8.23
N THR A 477 26.06 -0.02 -7.36
CA THR A 477 26.94 0.83 -6.56
C THR A 477 27.71 1.81 -7.45
N GLN A 478 28.31 1.31 -8.55
CA GLN A 478 29.04 2.16 -9.50
C GLN A 478 28.14 3.16 -10.21
N LEU A 479 26.94 2.74 -10.67
CA LEU A 479 25.96 3.65 -11.29
C LEU A 479 25.54 4.77 -10.34
N MET A 480 25.30 4.46 -9.06
CA MET A 480 24.94 5.47 -8.05
C MET A 480 26.09 6.48 -7.81
N LEU A 481 27.34 6.00 -7.75
CA LEU A 481 28.51 6.86 -7.61
C LEU A 481 28.70 7.78 -8.82
N GLU A 482 28.55 7.27 -10.05
CA GLU A 482 28.58 8.08 -11.28
C GLU A 482 27.43 9.10 -11.31
N SER A 483 26.25 8.71 -10.86
CA SER A 483 25.08 9.59 -10.78
C SER A 483 25.26 10.72 -9.75
N LEU A 484 25.88 10.43 -8.60
CA LEU A 484 26.28 11.43 -7.60
C LEU A 484 27.38 12.38 -8.12
N TYR A 485 28.33 11.87 -8.89
CA TYR A 485 29.38 12.66 -9.55
C TYR A 485 28.79 13.66 -10.55
N ASN A 486 27.90 13.19 -11.44
CA ASN A 486 27.15 14.05 -12.36
C ASN A 486 26.31 15.09 -11.60
N SER A 487 25.62 14.67 -10.53
CA SER A 487 24.81 15.57 -9.70
C SER A 487 25.67 16.68 -9.07
N THR A 488 26.87 16.34 -8.61
CA THR A 488 27.82 17.30 -8.00
C THR A 488 28.35 18.32 -9.01
N ILE A 489 28.61 17.91 -10.26
CA ILE A 489 28.96 18.84 -11.34
C ILE A 489 27.77 19.71 -11.72
N GLY A 490 26.58 19.13 -11.88
CA GLY A 490 25.35 19.88 -12.19
C GLY A 490 25.00 20.90 -11.11
N ASP A 491 25.22 20.57 -9.84
CA ASP A 491 25.11 21.52 -8.75
C ASP A 491 26.09 22.69 -8.89
N ALA A 492 27.28 22.53 -9.48
CA ALA A 492 28.21 23.64 -9.71
C ALA A 492 27.67 24.71 -10.68
N TYR A 493 26.60 24.42 -11.44
CA TYR A 493 25.94 25.41 -12.29
C TYR A 493 24.99 26.33 -11.49
N ARG A 494 24.63 25.93 -10.26
CA ARG A 494 23.81 26.73 -9.34
C ARG A 494 24.65 27.79 -8.63
N VAL A 495 24.57 29.02 -9.10
CA VAL A 495 25.41 30.14 -8.64
C VAL A 495 24.62 31.30 -7.99
N GLY A 496 23.29 31.23 -7.93
CA GLY A 496 22.43 32.21 -7.27
C GLY A 496 22.36 33.59 -7.94
N GLY A 497 21.20 33.94 -8.49
CA GLY A 497 20.93 35.24 -9.13
C GLY A 497 21.40 35.34 -10.59
N VAL A 498 21.85 34.23 -11.17
CA VAL A 498 22.18 34.07 -12.60
C VAL A 498 21.22 33.06 -13.21
N ASP A 499 20.79 33.28 -14.44
CA ASP A 499 19.89 32.40 -15.22
C ASP A 499 18.58 31.99 -14.49
N GLY A 500 18.15 32.78 -13.50
CA GLY A 500 16.95 32.54 -12.71
C GLY A 500 17.14 31.61 -11.49
N ASP A 501 18.34 31.05 -11.28
CA ASP A 501 18.62 30.25 -10.08
C ASP A 501 18.55 31.09 -8.80
N ASN A 502 17.98 30.54 -7.74
CA ASN A 502 17.82 31.18 -6.43
C ASN A 502 18.54 30.42 -5.30
N LEU A 503 19.49 29.53 -5.62
CA LEU A 503 20.24 28.82 -4.58
C LEU A 503 21.31 29.73 -3.95
N TYR A 504 20.90 30.39 -2.88
CA TYR A 504 21.79 31.03 -1.93
C TYR A 504 21.93 30.18 -0.66
N PRO A 505 22.99 30.37 0.15
CA PRO A 505 23.15 29.69 1.44
C PRO A 505 21.99 29.93 2.43
N SER A 506 21.21 30.99 2.22
CA SER A 506 19.98 31.30 2.93
C SER A 506 18.81 30.37 2.60
N TYR A 507 18.74 29.84 1.38
CA TYR A 507 17.81 28.78 1.01
C TYR A 507 18.34 27.48 1.64
N THR A 508 17.93 27.25 2.88
CA THR A 508 18.75 26.52 3.84
C THR A 508 18.79 25.03 3.51
N ASN A 509 17.64 24.43 3.19
CA ASN A 509 17.55 22.99 3.00
C ASN A 509 18.25 22.48 1.73
N PRO A 510 18.16 23.10 0.52
CA PRO A 510 18.97 22.66 -0.60
C PRO A 510 20.46 22.96 -0.39
N ALA A 511 20.83 24.07 0.27
CA ALA A 511 22.23 24.39 0.56
C ALA A 511 22.89 23.34 1.48
N LEU A 512 22.21 22.92 2.55
CA LEU A 512 22.67 21.84 3.43
C LEU A 512 22.81 20.49 2.69
N MET A 513 21.86 20.15 1.80
CA MET A 513 21.91 18.93 0.99
C MET A 513 23.04 18.97 -0.04
N ARG A 514 23.22 20.08 -0.75
CA ARG A 514 24.31 20.30 -1.72
C ARG A 514 25.68 20.14 -1.07
N ALA A 515 25.90 20.78 0.08
CA ALA A 515 27.16 20.70 0.81
C ALA A 515 27.58 19.25 1.11
N ILE A 516 26.66 18.42 1.65
CA ILE A 516 26.96 17.03 1.96
C ILE A 516 27.07 16.14 0.72
N VAL A 517 26.24 16.36 -0.31
CA VAL A 517 26.32 15.60 -1.57
C VAL A 517 27.65 15.88 -2.28
N SER A 518 28.04 17.14 -2.45
CA SER A 518 29.32 17.51 -3.08
C SER A 518 30.52 17.05 -2.25
N GLY A 519 30.52 17.31 -0.93
CA GLY A 519 31.65 16.97 -0.06
C GLY A 519 31.85 15.46 0.08
N TRP A 520 30.78 14.69 0.30
CA TRP A 520 30.86 13.23 0.36
C TRP A 520 31.30 12.62 -0.98
N THR A 521 30.79 13.15 -2.10
CA THR A 521 31.18 12.68 -3.44
C THR A 521 32.65 12.96 -3.71
N GLY A 522 33.13 14.17 -3.41
CA GLY A 522 34.56 14.52 -3.53
C GLY A 522 35.46 13.58 -2.73
N GLU A 523 35.11 13.29 -1.47
CA GLU A 523 35.85 12.34 -0.62
C GLU A 523 35.84 10.91 -1.21
N LYS A 524 34.70 10.39 -1.69
CA LYS A 524 34.65 9.04 -2.29
C LYS A 524 35.48 8.90 -3.56
N PHE A 525 35.59 9.96 -4.36
CA PHE A 525 36.38 10.00 -5.60
C PHE A 525 37.82 10.52 -5.42
N ALA A 526 38.18 10.97 -4.22
CA ALA A 526 39.40 11.74 -3.94
C ALA A 526 39.57 13.00 -4.82
N ASP A 527 38.45 13.63 -5.21
CA ASP A 527 38.43 14.88 -5.98
C ASP A 527 38.43 16.09 -5.03
N ALA A 528 39.60 16.72 -4.91
CA ALA A 528 39.80 17.87 -4.04
C ALA A 528 38.95 19.11 -4.41
N ASN A 529 38.53 19.26 -5.68
CA ASN A 529 37.68 20.38 -6.08
C ASN A 529 36.24 20.16 -5.62
N MET A 530 35.72 18.94 -5.77
CA MET A 530 34.38 18.57 -5.27
C MET A 530 34.31 18.63 -3.74
N THR A 531 35.33 18.11 -3.04
CA THR A 531 35.43 18.22 -1.58
C THR A 531 35.42 19.69 -1.17
N LEU A 532 36.30 20.52 -1.75
CA LEU A 532 36.38 21.95 -1.43
C LEU A 532 35.08 22.70 -1.73
N ALA A 533 34.36 22.35 -2.81
CA ALA A 533 33.05 22.93 -3.10
C ALA A 533 32.03 22.63 -1.99
N GLY A 534 31.94 21.37 -1.54
CA GLY A 534 31.08 20.99 -0.42
C GLY A 534 31.43 21.71 0.88
N GLU A 535 32.73 21.78 1.21
CA GLU A 535 33.23 22.49 2.40
C GLU A 535 32.98 24.01 2.33
N ASN A 536 33.08 24.64 1.15
CA ASN A 536 32.79 26.05 0.97
C ASN A 536 31.30 26.35 1.21
N TYR A 537 30.39 25.58 0.60
CA TYR A 537 28.96 25.74 0.86
C TYR A 537 28.58 25.49 2.31
N ALA A 538 29.24 24.51 2.96
CA ALA A 538 29.06 24.29 4.39
C ALA A 538 29.49 25.53 5.21
N ASN A 539 30.66 26.11 4.92
CA ASN A 539 31.15 27.33 5.59
C ASN A 539 30.23 28.54 5.39
N GLU A 540 29.61 28.70 4.22
CA GLU A 540 28.66 29.79 3.97
C GLU A 540 27.38 29.65 4.81
N VAL A 541 26.82 28.43 4.90
CA VAL A 541 25.65 28.15 5.76
C VAL A 541 26.01 28.28 7.24
N ILE A 542 27.19 27.79 7.66
CA ILE A 542 27.72 27.98 9.04
C ILE A 542 27.89 29.49 9.33
N GLY A 543 28.36 30.28 8.36
CA GLY A 543 28.57 31.71 8.50
C GLY A 543 27.28 32.53 8.59
N LEU A 544 26.16 32.03 8.06
CA LEU A 544 24.82 32.58 8.33
C LEU A 544 24.33 32.14 9.71
N PHE A 545 24.43 30.86 10.05
CA PHE A 545 24.01 30.32 11.34
C PHE A 545 24.71 31.00 12.53
N ASP A 546 26.04 31.15 12.47
CA ASP A 546 26.85 31.73 13.56
C ASP A 546 26.51 33.20 13.85
N ARG A 547 25.73 33.90 13.00
CA ARG A 547 25.23 35.26 13.27
C ARG A 547 24.17 35.32 14.37
N ALA A 548 23.33 34.28 14.48
CA ALA A 548 22.14 34.28 15.34
C ALA A 548 21.87 32.93 16.03
N ASN A 549 22.78 31.95 15.91
CA ASN A 549 22.59 30.54 16.32
C ASN A 549 21.29 29.92 15.78
N THR A 550 20.86 30.38 14.62
CA THR A 550 19.56 30.08 14.01
C THR A 550 19.75 29.99 12.49
N LEU A 551 19.13 29.01 11.85
CA LEU A 551 19.15 28.86 10.40
C LEU A 551 18.32 29.97 9.73
N SER A 552 18.57 30.26 8.45
CA SER A 552 17.78 31.26 7.72
C SER A 552 16.31 30.82 7.59
N GLU A 553 16.05 29.53 7.31
CA GLU A 553 14.72 28.90 7.35
C GLU A 553 14.67 27.88 8.50
N PHE A 554 14.43 28.34 9.73
CA PHE A 554 14.64 27.52 10.95
C PHE A 554 13.40 26.79 11.49
N ASN A 555 12.19 27.27 11.25
CA ASN A 555 10.96 26.76 11.89
C ASN A 555 9.86 26.30 10.90
N SER A 556 10.20 26.12 9.62
CA SER A 556 9.30 25.54 8.62
C SER A 556 8.95 24.08 8.97
N ALA A 557 7.67 23.79 9.18
CA ALA A 557 7.19 22.46 9.54
C ALA A 557 7.54 21.35 8.51
N THR A 558 7.71 21.69 7.22
CA THR A 558 8.28 20.77 6.22
C THR A 558 9.80 20.94 6.11
N TYR A 559 10.30 22.15 5.87
CA TYR A 559 11.70 22.28 5.44
C TYR A 559 12.73 22.21 6.56
N THR A 560 12.40 22.55 7.80
CA THR A 560 13.27 22.22 8.94
C THR A 560 13.46 20.72 9.07
N GLY A 561 12.42 19.93 8.73
CA GLY A 561 12.51 18.47 8.68
C GLY A 561 13.52 17.95 7.65
N VAL A 562 13.65 18.63 6.50
CA VAL A 562 14.69 18.34 5.49
C VAL A 562 16.07 18.77 5.99
N SER A 563 16.19 19.98 6.55
CA SER A 563 17.43 20.50 7.14
C SER A 563 17.98 19.57 8.23
N LEU A 564 17.11 19.00 9.08
CA LEU A 564 17.49 18.02 10.10
C LEU A 564 18.02 16.71 9.50
N ILE A 565 17.47 16.22 8.38
CA ILE A 565 18.04 15.06 7.67
C ILE A 565 19.45 15.39 7.20
N ALA A 566 19.64 16.52 6.50
CA ALA A 566 20.95 16.93 5.98
C ALA A 566 21.98 17.13 7.12
N LEU A 567 21.62 17.79 8.22
CA LEU A 567 22.50 17.96 9.40
C LEU A 567 22.82 16.64 10.11
N THR A 568 21.92 15.66 10.05
CA THR A 568 22.22 14.29 10.51
C THR A 568 23.30 13.67 9.64
N MET A 569 23.20 13.83 8.32
CA MET A 569 24.19 13.32 7.37
C MET A 569 25.53 14.04 7.48
N TRP A 570 25.55 15.36 7.71
CA TRP A 570 26.75 16.12 8.08
C TRP A 570 27.45 15.52 9.30
N THR A 571 26.68 15.16 10.32
CA THR A 571 27.22 14.60 11.57
C THR A 571 27.60 13.13 11.46
N LYS A 572 26.91 12.35 10.61
CA LYS A 572 27.10 10.90 10.48
C LYS A 572 28.14 10.54 9.41
N TYR A 573 27.98 11.07 8.20
CA TYR A 573 28.68 10.60 6.99
C TYR A 573 29.79 11.52 6.46
N ALA A 574 29.85 12.79 6.88
CA ALA A 574 30.97 13.65 6.49
C ALA A 574 32.30 13.16 7.11
N ALA A 575 33.41 13.40 6.40
CA ALA A 575 34.75 13.05 6.84
C ALA A 575 35.10 13.72 8.19
N GLU A 576 35.95 13.08 9.01
CA GLU A 576 36.34 13.62 10.32
C GLU A 576 37.08 14.96 10.25
N SER A 577 37.66 15.30 9.10
CA SER A 577 38.30 16.60 8.81
C SER A 577 37.33 17.68 8.32
N SER A 578 36.07 17.35 8.01
CA SER A 578 35.09 18.26 7.42
C SER A 578 34.54 19.28 8.41
N VAL A 579 34.33 20.53 7.97
CA VAL A 579 33.60 21.54 8.75
C VAL A 579 32.15 21.12 9.01
N MET A 580 31.55 20.33 8.11
CA MET A 580 30.21 19.76 8.30
C MET A 580 30.18 18.83 9.51
N LYS A 581 31.21 18.00 9.67
CA LYS A 581 31.35 17.09 10.82
C LYS A 581 31.58 17.88 12.12
N ALA A 582 32.43 18.91 12.07
CA ALA A 582 32.78 19.74 13.21
C ALA A 582 31.62 20.61 13.74
N LYS A 583 30.75 21.14 12.86
CA LYS A 583 29.66 22.05 13.21
C LYS A 583 28.26 21.43 13.18
N GLY A 584 28.04 20.37 12.39
CA GLY A 584 26.72 19.78 12.13
C GLY A 584 25.95 19.40 13.40
N LYS A 585 26.62 18.79 14.38
CA LYS A 585 26.01 18.47 15.68
C LYS A 585 25.50 19.71 16.40
N THR A 586 26.32 20.77 16.46
CA THR A 586 25.98 22.03 17.15
C THR A 586 24.77 22.69 16.51
N ILE A 587 24.75 22.76 15.17
CA ILE A 587 23.63 23.34 14.41
C ILE A 587 22.36 22.51 14.60
N LEU A 588 22.45 21.18 14.56
CA LEU A 588 21.32 20.27 14.81
C LEU A 588 20.74 20.45 16.22
N GLN A 589 21.60 20.54 17.24
CA GLN A 589 21.18 20.74 18.63
C GLN A 589 20.57 22.11 18.89
N ALA A 590 21.11 23.17 18.28
CA ALA A 590 20.54 24.51 18.33
C ALA A 590 19.18 24.58 17.62
N THR A 591 19.08 23.98 16.42
CA THR A 591 17.83 23.89 15.65
C THR A 591 16.72 23.20 16.47
N TRP A 592 17.02 22.06 17.11
CA TRP A 592 16.08 21.40 18.01
C TRP A 592 15.72 22.23 19.24
N SER A 593 16.67 22.98 19.79
CA SER A 593 16.42 23.86 20.94
C SER A 593 15.48 25.02 20.59
N ASN A 594 15.59 25.57 19.37
CA ASN A 594 14.67 26.59 18.86
C ASN A 594 13.29 26.01 18.54
N ILE A 595 13.25 24.85 17.87
CA ILE A 595 12.01 24.10 17.58
C ILE A 595 11.24 23.73 18.85
N ALA A 596 11.93 23.28 19.91
CA ALA A 596 11.31 22.92 21.17
C ALA A 596 10.66 24.09 21.91
N GLN A 597 11.22 25.30 21.76
CA GLN A 597 10.61 26.53 22.30
C GLN A 597 9.40 26.98 21.47
N LEU A 598 9.38 26.71 20.16
CA LEU A 598 8.24 27.05 19.30
C LEU A 598 7.16 25.96 19.22
N TYR A 599 7.39 24.75 19.73
CA TYR A 599 6.42 23.67 19.66
C TYR A 599 5.44 23.69 20.83
N HIS A 600 4.16 23.90 20.54
CA HIS A 600 3.09 23.86 21.54
C HIS A 600 2.52 22.44 21.62
N ALA A 601 2.97 21.65 22.61
CA ALA A 601 2.60 20.24 22.75
C ALA A 601 1.09 19.95 22.81
N GLU A 602 0.30 20.79 23.50
CA GLU A 602 -1.16 20.61 23.59
C GLU A 602 -1.90 20.88 22.26
N LEU A 603 -1.48 21.92 21.52
CA LEU A 603 -1.98 22.18 20.16
C LEU A 603 -1.44 21.18 19.13
N LYS A 604 -0.36 20.47 19.49
CA LYS A 604 0.46 19.65 18.60
C LYS A 604 0.85 20.41 17.34
N ASN A 605 1.41 21.60 17.51
CA ASN A 605 1.69 22.50 16.40
C ASN A 605 2.95 23.32 16.68
N LEU A 606 3.68 23.65 15.63
CA LEU A 606 4.70 24.70 15.71
C LEU A 606 4.01 26.06 15.70
N ALA A 607 4.52 26.99 16.51
CA ALA A 607 4.17 28.41 16.49
C ALA A 607 4.80 29.10 15.27
N GLY A 608 4.13 30.14 14.79
CA GLY A 608 4.70 31.08 13.80
C GLY A 608 5.78 32.00 14.40
N PRO A 609 6.31 32.95 13.63
CA PRO A 609 6.09 33.17 12.19
C PRO A 609 6.71 32.04 11.36
N TRP A 610 6.48 31.97 10.05
CA TRP A 610 7.24 31.06 9.17
C TRP A 610 7.65 31.72 7.87
N ASP A 611 8.95 31.64 7.56
CA ASP A 611 9.51 31.93 6.24
C ASP A 611 8.80 31.17 5.11
N ARG A 612 8.44 29.93 5.41
CA ARG A 612 7.79 29.03 4.46
C ARG A 612 6.98 27.96 5.19
N SER A 613 5.67 27.97 4.99
CA SER A 613 4.81 26.85 5.39
C SER A 613 3.76 26.53 4.32
N TYR A 614 3.44 25.25 4.19
CA TYR A 614 2.33 24.75 3.38
C TYR A 614 1.10 24.39 4.23
N GLY A 615 1.08 24.75 5.51
CA GLY A 615 -0.08 24.57 6.36
C GLY A 615 0.03 25.23 7.73
N PHE A 616 -1.13 25.44 8.34
CA PHE A 616 -1.29 26.21 9.58
C PHE A 616 -1.63 25.34 10.80
N ASP A 617 -2.01 24.09 10.53
CA ASP A 617 -2.42 23.06 11.49
C ASP A 617 -1.74 21.74 11.11
N MET A 618 -0.68 21.37 11.84
CA MET A 618 0.08 20.13 11.60
C MET A 618 -0.74 18.84 11.85
N GLN A 619 -1.94 18.93 12.44
CA GLN A 619 -2.86 17.79 12.54
C GLN A 619 -3.72 17.60 11.27
N LYS A 620 -3.73 18.59 10.37
CA LYS A 620 -4.38 18.53 9.05
C LYS A 620 -3.38 18.47 7.89
N TYR A 621 -2.15 18.96 8.08
CA TYR A 621 -1.09 19.06 7.07
C TYR A 621 0.16 18.29 7.53
N PHE A 622 0.71 17.44 6.68
CA PHE A 622 1.89 16.65 7.01
C PHE A 622 3.18 17.45 6.75
N GLY A 623 3.66 18.17 7.76
CA GLY A 623 5.03 18.69 7.78
C GLY A 623 6.04 17.58 8.11
N ILE A 624 7.18 17.49 7.43
CA ILE A 624 8.23 16.48 7.68
C ILE A 624 8.75 16.48 9.14
N MET A 625 8.69 17.62 9.84
CA MET A 625 8.95 17.68 11.30
C MET A 625 8.09 16.68 12.10
N SER A 626 6.89 16.36 11.63
CA SER A 626 5.99 15.39 12.25
C SER A 626 6.58 13.97 12.29
N ALA A 627 7.36 13.59 11.27
CA ALA A 627 8.06 12.30 11.23
C ALA A 627 9.18 12.26 12.29
N HIS A 628 9.98 13.33 12.39
CA HIS A 628 11.03 13.45 13.40
C HIS A 628 10.46 13.40 14.83
N ILE A 629 9.44 14.22 15.11
CA ILE A 629 8.73 14.25 16.40
C ILE A 629 8.14 12.87 16.73
N TRP A 630 7.52 12.17 15.75
CA TRP A 630 7.03 10.79 15.95
C TRP A 630 8.14 9.87 16.47
N THR A 631 9.33 9.84 15.87
CA THR A 631 10.40 8.94 16.35
C THR A 631 10.93 9.25 17.76
N LEU A 632 10.71 10.48 18.25
CA LEU A 632 11.14 10.95 19.57
C LEU A 632 10.08 10.74 20.66
N VAL A 633 8.80 10.98 20.35
CA VAL A 633 7.70 10.99 21.36
C VAL A 633 6.59 9.97 21.12
N GLY A 634 6.57 9.30 19.97
CA GLY A 634 5.54 8.34 19.56
C GLY A 634 4.38 9.00 18.81
N LYS A 635 3.66 8.21 18.00
CA LYS A 635 2.56 8.69 17.12
C LYS A 635 1.48 9.44 17.89
N GLU A 636 1.05 8.89 19.03
CA GLU A 636 -0.04 9.44 19.84
C GLU A 636 0.28 10.83 20.42
N THR A 637 1.56 11.15 20.63
CA THR A 637 2.02 12.46 21.14
C THR A 637 2.37 13.42 20.00
N SER A 638 2.83 12.90 18.85
CA SER A 638 3.15 13.70 17.67
C SER A 638 1.90 14.34 17.02
N PRO A 639 2.07 15.28 16.07
CA PRO A 639 0.95 15.91 15.39
C PRO A 639 0.29 15.02 14.32
N VAL A 640 0.76 13.79 14.13
CA VAL A 640 0.29 12.90 13.06
C VAL A 640 -1.03 12.21 13.43
N ILE A 641 -2.02 12.30 12.55
CA ILE A 641 -3.29 11.57 12.69
C ILE A 641 -3.21 10.11 12.21
N ASP A 642 -4.15 9.27 12.64
CA ASP A 642 -4.20 7.85 12.25
C ASP A 642 -4.23 7.60 10.74
N LYS A 643 -4.77 8.55 9.97
CA LYS A 643 -4.95 8.46 8.52
C LYS A 643 -4.04 9.47 7.80
N VAL A 644 -2.73 9.26 7.88
CA VAL A 644 -1.71 10.16 7.28
C VAL A 644 -2.00 10.46 5.81
N TYR A 645 -2.47 9.47 5.05
CA TYR A 645 -2.87 9.61 3.64
C TYR A 645 -4.05 10.58 3.38
N MET A 646 -4.78 11.03 4.42
CA MET A 646 -5.84 12.05 4.33
C MET A 646 -5.37 13.46 4.70
N MET A 647 -4.13 13.64 5.15
CA MET A 647 -3.58 14.96 5.47
C MET A 647 -3.29 15.73 4.16
N SER A 648 -3.37 17.06 4.20
CA SER A 648 -2.78 17.91 3.15
C SER A 648 -1.27 17.67 3.10
N HIS A 649 -0.68 17.84 1.91
CA HIS A 649 0.76 17.63 1.65
C HIS A 649 1.26 16.22 2.04
N ASN A 650 0.38 15.21 2.01
CA ASN A 650 0.70 13.80 2.32
C ASN A 650 1.85 13.19 1.48
N ALA A 651 2.21 13.81 0.36
CA ALA A 651 3.37 13.44 -0.46
C ALA A 651 4.67 13.42 0.36
N ASP A 652 4.83 14.38 1.29
CA ASP A 652 6.01 14.44 2.17
C ASP A 652 6.11 13.25 3.12
N PHE A 653 5.02 12.49 3.36
CA PHE A 653 5.09 11.27 4.16
C PHE A 653 6.01 10.21 3.53
N ALA A 654 6.23 10.28 2.22
CA ALA A 654 7.14 9.40 1.49
C ALA A 654 8.62 9.49 1.93
N ILE A 655 9.05 10.58 2.57
CA ILE A 655 10.43 10.72 3.09
C ILE A 655 10.64 9.97 4.43
N SER A 656 9.54 9.57 5.08
CA SER A 656 9.55 8.97 6.43
C SER A 656 10.41 7.69 6.58
N PRO A 657 10.59 6.82 5.56
CA PRO A 657 11.54 5.72 5.65
C PRO A 657 12.97 6.21 5.93
N LEU A 658 13.41 7.31 5.29
CA LEU A 658 14.74 7.90 5.52
C LEU A 658 14.87 8.45 6.94
N VAL A 659 13.83 9.11 7.44
CA VAL A 659 13.77 9.62 8.83
C VAL A 659 13.87 8.45 9.83
N ALA A 660 13.14 7.36 9.60
CA ALA A 660 13.18 6.18 10.46
C ALA A 660 14.56 5.49 10.44
N ILE A 661 15.18 5.33 9.26
CA ILE A 661 16.52 4.76 9.10
C ILE A 661 17.57 5.57 9.89
N LEU A 662 17.52 6.90 9.80
CA LEU A 662 18.46 7.78 10.49
C LEU A 662 18.15 7.98 11.99
N SER A 663 16.93 7.68 12.43
CA SER A 663 16.39 8.05 13.75
C SER A 663 17.24 7.61 14.93
N SER A 664 17.80 6.40 14.94
CA SER A 664 18.59 5.91 16.09
C SER A 664 19.84 6.76 16.34
N PHE A 665 20.51 7.20 15.27
CA PHE A 665 21.62 8.15 15.37
C PHE A 665 21.12 9.58 15.64
N HIS A 666 20.12 10.06 14.88
CA HIS A 666 19.56 11.40 15.03
C HIS A 666 19.10 11.68 16.47
N ASN A 667 18.29 10.78 17.03
CA ASN A 667 17.65 10.93 18.34
C ASN A 667 18.67 10.89 19.49
N SER A 668 19.85 10.29 19.27
CA SER A 668 20.97 10.34 20.23
C SER A 668 21.62 11.73 20.35
N LEU A 669 21.40 12.60 19.35
CA LEU A 669 21.92 13.97 19.33
C LEU A 669 20.91 15.00 19.89
N VAL A 670 19.62 14.69 19.88
CA VAL A 670 18.56 15.62 20.31
C VAL A 670 18.65 15.90 21.82
N PRO A 671 18.64 17.17 22.27
CA PRO A 671 18.65 17.50 23.69
C PRO A 671 17.44 16.90 24.42
N ALA A 672 17.66 16.32 25.61
CA ALA A 672 16.57 15.74 26.41
C ALA A 672 15.47 16.76 26.74
N THR A 673 15.86 18.01 27.04
CA THR A 673 14.93 19.13 27.27
C THR A 673 14.05 19.45 26.05
N ALA A 674 14.56 19.24 24.83
CA ALA A 674 13.76 19.38 23.62
C ALA A 674 12.71 18.26 23.53
N VAL A 675 13.10 17.01 23.82
CA VAL A 675 12.17 15.87 23.84
C VAL A 675 11.08 16.03 24.92
N ASP A 676 11.42 16.58 26.09
CA ASP A 676 10.45 16.85 27.16
C ASP A 676 9.42 17.90 26.74
N ALA A 677 9.85 19.00 26.09
CA ALA A 677 8.95 20.03 25.56
C ALA A 677 8.04 19.52 24.42
N LEU A 678 8.49 18.54 23.63
CA LEU A 678 7.64 17.86 22.64
C LEU A 678 6.54 16.98 23.29
N ARG A 679 6.74 16.53 24.54
CA ARG A 679 5.77 15.69 25.28
C ARG A 679 4.78 16.50 26.11
N THR A 680 5.25 17.57 26.73
CA THR A 680 4.49 18.36 27.69
C THR A 680 4.77 19.83 27.47
N PHE A 681 3.72 20.66 27.41
CA PHE A 681 3.90 22.11 27.26
C PHE A 681 4.63 22.67 28.49
N PRO A 682 5.75 23.41 28.32
CA PRO A 682 6.60 23.82 29.45
C PRO A 682 6.00 24.96 30.30
N GLY A 683 4.85 25.50 29.92
CA GLY A 683 4.22 26.68 30.53
C GLY A 683 4.38 27.95 29.69
N GLU A 684 3.76 29.03 30.14
CA GLU A 684 3.77 30.31 29.41
C GLU A 684 5.20 30.89 29.29
N HIS A 685 5.61 31.27 28.08
CA HIS A 685 6.92 31.85 27.83
C HIS A 685 6.99 32.72 26.56
N MET A 686 8.06 33.50 26.47
CA MET A 686 8.46 34.27 25.28
C MET A 686 9.66 33.62 24.61
N VAL A 687 9.68 33.63 23.28
CA VAL A 687 10.81 33.25 22.43
C VAL A 687 11.27 34.51 21.69
N SER A 688 12.57 34.73 21.62
CA SER A 688 13.18 35.85 20.88
C SER A 688 14.44 35.35 20.18
N THR A 689 14.50 35.51 18.87
CA THR A 689 15.66 35.13 18.04
C THR A 689 15.76 36.05 16.81
N SER A 690 16.74 35.82 15.95
CA SER A 690 16.80 36.43 14.64
C SER A 690 17.26 35.44 13.57
N ALA A 691 16.94 35.73 12.33
CA ALA A 691 17.39 34.99 11.15
C ALA A 691 17.83 35.99 10.07
N GLN A 692 18.66 35.54 9.12
CA GLN A 692 19.03 36.40 7.98
C GLN A 692 19.15 35.62 6.68
N SER A 693 18.41 36.06 5.67
CA SER A 693 18.31 35.46 4.34
C SER A 693 19.00 36.31 3.28
N ILE A 694 20.33 36.41 3.34
CA ILE A 694 21.14 37.13 2.32
C ILE A 694 20.98 36.43 0.95
N PRO A 695 20.78 37.14 -0.18
CA PRO A 695 20.80 38.60 -0.36
C PRO A 695 19.44 39.30 -0.22
N TYR A 696 18.39 38.59 0.17
CA TYR A 696 17.02 39.11 0.20
C TYR A 696 16.78 40.15 1.30
N ASP A 697 17.38 39.93 2.47
CA ASP A 697 17.22 40.76 3.66
C ASP A 697 18.13 42.00 3.64
N TYR A 698 17.53 43.20 3.73
CA TYR A 698 18.29 44.44 3.99
C TYR A 698 18.80 44.51 5.44
N VAL A 699 18.07 43.91 6.39
CA VAL A 699 18.40 43.84 7.82
C VAL A 699 18.05 42.45 8.36
N PRO A 700 18.72 41.94 9.41
CA PRO A 700 18.32 40.69 10.06
C PRO A 700 16.87 40.76 10.52
N ARG A 701 16.13 39.67 10.30
CA ARG A 701 14.72 39.56 10.68
C ARG A 701 14.64 39.23 12.15
N ASN A 702 13.95 40.07 12.91
CA ASN A 702 13.83 39.92 14.36
C ASN A 702 12.54 39.16 14.67
N ILE A 703 12.67 37.95 15.21
CA ILE A 703 11.56 37.02 15.42
C ILE A 703 11.20 37.00 16.90
N GLY A 704 9.92 37.21 17.19
CA GLY A 704 9.36 37.10 18.53
C GLY A 704 8.15 36.17 18.52
N ALA A 705 8.04 35.30 19.54
CA ALA A 705 6.84 34.52 19.79
C ALA A 705 6.48 34.52 21.27
N TRP A 706 5.19 34.41 21.54
CA TRP A 706 4.58 34.15 22.84
C TRP A 706 3.81 32.84 22.75
N LEU A 707 4.01 31.95 23.72
CA LEU A 707 3.22 30.74 23.87
C LEU A 707 2.57 30.79 25.25
N GLY A 708 1.24 30.83 25.29
CA GLY A 708 0.40 30.73 26.49
C GLY A 708 -0.30 29.37 26.57
N GLU A 709 -1.14 29.16 27.59
CA GLU A 709 -1.93 27.92 27.68
C GLU A 709 -2.92 27.85 26.51
N LYS A 710 -2.71 26.88 25.61
CA LYS A 710 -3.52 26.62 24.39
C LYS A 710 -3.58 27.74 23.35
N ILE A 711 -2.59 28.65 23.35
CA ILE A 711 -2.51 29.76 22.40
C ILE A 711 -1.05 30.10 22.09
N SER A 712 -0.77 30.45 20.83
CA SER A 712 0.49 31.04 20.43
C SER A 712 0.28 32.27 19.55
N ILE A 713 1.19 33.23 19.68
CA ILE A 713 1.34 34.39 18.79
C ILE A 713 2.80 34.41 18.37
N GLY A 714 3.10 34.53 17.09
CA GLY A 714 4.49 34.70 16.63
C GLY A 714 4.56 35.58 15.40
N ALA A 715 5.53 36.49 15.38
CA ALA A 715 5.75 37.40 14.27
C ALA A 715 7.23 37.75 14.10
N GLU A 716 7.60 38.19 12.89
CA GLU A 716 8.92 38.71 12.59
C GLU A 716 8.85 40.13 12.03
N SER A 717 9.81 40.96 12.46
CA SER A 717 10.07 42.23 11.80
C SER A 717 11.06 42.00 10.66
N PHE A 718 10.74 42.46 9.46
CA PHE A 718 11.55 42.25 8.25
C PHE A 718 11.62 43.51 7.37
N ASN A 719 12.63 43.57 6.50
CA ASN A 719 12.74 44.53 5.41
C ASN A 719 13.46 43.81 4.26
N GLU A 720 12.69 43.31 3.30
CA GLU A 720 13.13 42.40 2.24
C GLU A 720 13.07 43.08 0.87
N THR A 721 13.97 42.68 -0.03
CA THR A 721 13.99 43.07 -1.45
C THR A 721 12.78 42.53 -2.23
N VAL A 722 12.25 41.38 -1.81
CA VAL A 722 11.11 40.65 -2.38
C VAL A 722 10.37 40.00 -1.22
N ILE A 723 9.04 40.11 -1.18
CA ILE A 723 8.21 39.54 -0.10
C ILE A 723 8.35 38.01 -0.07
N GLY A 724 8.73 37.47 1.09
CA GLY A 724 8.94 36.03 1.30
C GLY A 724 10.36 35.56 0.95
N GLY A 725 11.31 36.49 0.94
CA GLY A 725 12.74 36.24 0.83
C GLY A 725 13.14 35.16 -0.21
N PRO A 726 13.90 34.11 0.19
CA PRO A 726 14.35 33.05 -0.73
C PRO A 726 13.23 32.28 -1.45
N ALA A 727 12.02 32.23 -0.86
CA ALA A 727 10.89 31.52 -1.43
C ALA A 727 10.22 32.29 -2.58
N MET A 728 10.36 33.63 -2.61
CA MET A 728 9.71 34.54 -3.56
C MET A 728 8.18 34.33 -3.69
N ASN A 729 7.53 33.82 -2.64
CA ASN A 729 6.14 33.36 -2.68
C ASN A 729 5.36 33.83 -1.43
N PRO A 730 4.53 34.89 -1.54
CA PRO A 730 3.77 35.40 -0.40
C PRO A 730 2.70 34.42 0.12
N SER A 731 2.31 33.39 -0.65
CA SER A 731 1.34 32.38 -0.22
C SER A 731 1.92 31.33 0.72
N THR A 732 3.25 31.26 0.86
CA THR A 732 3.93 30.38 1.83
C THR A 732 4.64 31.14 2.94
N PHE A 733 4.88 32.45 2.75
CA PHE A 733 5.43 33.35 3.76
C PHE A 733 4.36 33.80 4.76
N ASN A 734 4.64 33.65 6.06
CA ASN A 734 3.67 33.84 7.14
C ASN A 734 4.32 34.60 8.30
N SER A 735 4.59 35.88 8.07
CA SER A 735 5.41 36.73 8.94
C SER A 735 4.73 37.17 10.24
N ALA A 736 3.43 36.93 10.41
CA ALA A 736 2.75 37.10 11.69
C ALA A 736 1.54 36.16 11.80
N VAL A 737 1.49 35.35 12.87
CA VAL A 737 0.53 34.26 13.04
C VAL A 737 0.02 34.19 14.48
N VAL A 738 -1.28 33.94 14.65
CA VAL A 738 -1.92 33.56 15.92
C VAL A 738 -2.56 32.18 15.75
N GLN A 739 -2.37 31.27 16.71
CA GLN A 739 -2.97 29.92 16.70
C GLN A 739 -3.56 29.58 18.07
N TRP A 740 -4.65 28.83 18.11
CA TRP A 740 -5.31 28.45 19.37
C TRP A 740 -6.13 27.15 19.29
N ASP A 741 -6.46 26.58 20.46
CA ASP A 741 -7.39 25.45 20.58
C ASP A 741 -8.84 25.90 20.37
N THR A 742 -9.48 25.40 19.31
CA THR A 742 -10.92 25.65 19.03
C THR A 742 -11.85 24.61 19.71
N GLY A 743 -11.29 23.67 20.46
CA GLY A 743 -11.96 22.46 20.95
C GLY A 743 -12.21 21.40 19.86
N ALA A 744 -11.93 21.71 18.59
CA ALA A 744 -12.11 20.81 17.44
C ALA A 744 -10.84 20.69 16.56
N GLY A 745 -9.71 21.25 17.01
CA GLY A 745 -8.45 21.37 16.26
C GLY A 745 -7.86 22.78 16.38
N VAL A 746 -6.81 23.07 15.62
CA VAL A 746 -6.14 24.39 15.69
C VAL A 746 -6.88 25.41 14.82
N GLY A 747 -7.31 26.51 15.45
CA GLY A 747 -7.73 27.74 14.78
C GLY A 747 -6.50 28.61 14.51
N TRP A 748 -6.54 29.41 13.44
CA TRP A 748 -5.40 30.23 13.04
C TRP A 748 -5.81 31.54 12.38
N ILE A 749 -4.98 32.56 12.57
CA ILE A 749 -4.96 33.85 11.87
C ILE A 749 -3.53 34.02 11.35
N THR A 750 -3.34 34.37 10.08
CA THR A 750 -2.02 34.73 9.53
C THR A 750 -2.10 36.02 8.71
N LEU A 751 -1.07 36.86 8.80
CA LEU A 751 -0.91 38.04 7.97
C LEU A 751 -0.46 37.61 6.56
N TYR A 752 -1.28 37.91 5.56
CA TYR A 752 -0.85 37.83 4.17
C TYR A 752 0.00 39.06 3.84
N ALA A 753 1.30 38.88 3.70
CA ALA A 753 2.25 39.98 3.53
C ALA A 753 2.05 40.70 2.19
N THR A 754 1.68 41.98 2.24
CA THR A 754 1.51 42.86 1.07
C THR A 754 2.59 43.93 0.94
N GLU A 755 3.40 44.12 1.97
CA GLU A 755 4.43 45.17 2.07
C GLU A 755 5.83 44.53 2.23
N PRO A 756 6.89 45.12 1.65
CA PRO A 756 8.25 44.59 1.75
C PRO A 756 8.91 44.84 3.12
N ALA A 757 8.29 45.64 4.00
CA ALA A 757 8.80 45.93 5.32
C ALA A 757 7.69 45.93 6.38
N LEU A 758 7.96 45.29 7.52
CA LEU A 758 7.07 45.15 8.67
C LEU A 758 7.89 45.30 9.95
N ASP A 759 7.42 46.16 10.86
CA ASP A 759 7.84 46.16 12.26
C ASP A 759 6.75 45.44 13.08
N ALA A 760 7.12 44.33 13.72
CA ALA A 760 6.22 43.48 14.48
C ALA A 760 6.65 43.35 15.95
N VAL A 761 5.70 43.54 16.87
CA VAL A 761 5.91 43.38 18.31
C VAL A 761 4.89 42.40 18.87
N VAL A 762 5.40 41.31 19.44
CA VAL A 762 4.61 40.26 20.12
C VAL A 762 4.73 40.42 21.62
N GLY A 763 3.63 40.19 22.34
CA GLY A 763 3.65 40.00 23.78
C GLY A 763 2.45 39.19 24.27
N PRO A 764 2.33 38.97 25.60
CA PRO A 764 1.25 38.16 26.16
C PRO A 764 -0.14 38.68 25.78
N GLY A 765 -0.87 37.88 25.00
CA GLY A 765 -2.21 38.23 24.51
C GLY A 765 -2.26 39.39 23.50
N TYR A 766 -1.15 39.79 22.86
CA TYR A 766 -1.23 40.80 21.79
C TYR A 766 -0.19 40.68 20.67
N LEU A 767 -0.57 41.18 19.50
CA LEU A 767 0.25 41.30 18.30
C LEU A 767 0.10 42.71 17.72
N ASN A 768 1.20 43.47 17.65
CA ASN A 768 1.22 44.81 17.07
C ASN A 768 2.06 44.83 15.78
N LEU A 769 1.49 45.34 14.68
CA LEU A 769 2.07 45.31 13.34
C LEU A 769 2.09 46.73 12.77
N THR A 770 3.22 47.15 12.22
CA THR A 770 3.40 48.48 11.61
C THR A 770 4.09 48.35 10.27
N TYR A 771 3.61 49.04 9.24
CA TYR A 771 4.29 49.12 7.95
C TYR A 771 5.13 50.41 7.88
N PRO A 772 6.44 50.39 8.22
CA PRO A 772 7.26 51.61 8.30
C PRO A 772 7.43 52.32 6.95
N GLN A 773 7.25 51.59 5.84
CA GLN A 773 7.28 52.13 4.47
C GLN A 773 5.87 52.26 3.85
N GLY A 774 4.81 51.97 4.62
CA GLY A 774 3.43 51.93 4.14
C GLY A 774 2.86 53.29 3.78
N THR A 775 1.85 53.29 2.91
CA THR A 775 1.24 54.48 2.30
C THR A 775 -0.29 54.46 2.44
N SER A 776 -1.00 55.39 1.80
CA SER A 776 -2.47 55.34 1.72
C SER A 776 -3.02 54.15 0.91
N ASP A 777 -2.17 53.43 0.18
CA ASP A 777 -2.56 52.26 -0.62
C ASP A 777 -2.36 50.95 0.13
N SER A 778 -1.65 50.98 1.27
CA SER A 778 -1.35 49.82 2.13
C SER A 778 -2.60 49.19 2.73
N GLN A 779 -2.54 47.87 2.95
CA GLN A 779 -3.66 47.07 3.45
C GLN A 779 -3.16 46.01 4.43
N PHE A 780 -3.88 45.79 5.52
CA PHE A 780 -3.67 44.63 6.38
C PHE A 780 -4.64 43.53 5.97
N GLN A 781 -4.14 42.42 5.45
CA GLN A 781 -4.93 41.26 5.06
C GLN A 781 -4.66 40.10 6.02
N PHE A 782 -5.67 39.69 6.77
CA PHE A 782 -5.59 38.54 7.68
C PHE A 782 -6.36 37.36 7.12
N LEU A 783 -5.67 36.25 6.87
CA LEU A 783 -6.30 34.99 6.50
C LEU A 783 -6.64 34.21 7.77
N VAL A 784 -7.87 33.73 7.88
CA VAL A 784 -8.41 33.14 9.11
C VAL A 784 -9.04 31.78 8.82
N SER A 785 -8.80 30.83 9.72
CA SER A 785 -9.31 29.46 9.62
C SER A 785 -10.85 29.39 9.54
N PRO A 786 -11.44 28.54 8.67
CA PRO A 786 -12.87 28.27 8.67
C PRO A 786 -13.25 27.35 9.84
N PHE A 787 -14.40 27.61 10.48
CA PHE A 787 -14.88 26.82 11.61
C PHE A 787 -16.11 25.97 11.26
N THR A 788 -16.16 24.75 11.81
CA THR A 788 -17.32 23.85 11.64
C THR A 788 -18.51 24.27 12.49
N GLN A 789 -18.24 24.85 13.68
CA GLN A 789 -19.26 25.32 14.63
C GLN A 789 -19.91 26.64 14.18
N LYS A 790 -19.14 27.51 13.51
CA LYS A 790 -19.59 28.81 12.99
C LYS A 790 -19.04 29.00 11.58
N LYS A 791 -19.86 28.64 10.59
CA LYS A 791 -19.42 28.53 9.19
C LYS A 791 -19.11 29.88 8.56
N ASP A 792 -19.99 30.84 8.81
CA ASP A 792 -19.92 32.20 8.28
C ASP A 792 -19.16 33.08 9.28
N VAL A 793 -18.14 33.78 8.80
CA VAL A 793 -17.36 34.78 9.55
C VAL A 793 -17.57 36.12 8.88
N ALA A 794 -18.23 37.05 9.56
CA ALA A 794 -18.45 38.43 9.14
C ALA A 794 -17.54 39.43 9.88
N GLY A 795 -16.93 39.01 10.99
CA GLY A 795 -16.03 39.83 11.81
C GLY A 795 -15.23 39.02 12.82
N TRP A 796 -14.49 39.73 13.67
CA TRP A 796 -13.63 39.14 14.72
C TRP A 796 -14.43 38.50 15.86
N GLU A 797 -15.66 38.94 16.07
CA GLU A 797 -16.67 38.37 16.97
C GLU A 797 -17.20 37.00 16.52
N ASP A 798 -16.84 36.57 15.31
CA ASP A 798 -17.25 35.29 14.75
C ASP A 798 -16.20 34.17 14.89
N LEU A 799 -15.04 34.47 15.47
CA LEU A 799 -13.99 33.48 15.68
C LEU A 799 -14.34 32.53 16.84
N VAL A 800 -14.22 31.22 16.60
CA VAL A 800 -14.59 30.21 17.59
C VAL A 800 -13.48 30.03 18.62
N GLY A 801 -13.77 30.35 19.88
CA GLY A 801 -12.85 30.17 21.01
C GLY A 801 -11.83 31.31 21.19
N LEU A 802 -11.92 32.40 20.43
CA LEU A 802 -11.00 33.53 20.52
C LEU A 802 -11.75 34.87 20.44
N ASN A 803 -11.60 35.70 21.47
CA ASN A 803 -11.97 37.11 21.43
C ASN A 803 -10.80 37.93 20.86
N VAL A 804 -11.02 38.69 19.79
CA VAL A 804 -10.03 39.60 19.22
C VAL A 804 -10.55 41.03 19.23
N ARG A 805 -9.77 41.97 19.78
CA ARG A 805 -10.03 43.40 19.75
C ARG A 805 -8.96 44.08 18.89
N VAL A 806 -9.41 44.88 17.93
CA VAL A 806 -8.54 45.52 16.93
C VAL A 806 -8.53 47.03 17.12
N SER A 807 -7.34 47.63 17.09
CA SER A 807 -7.13 49.08 17.14
C SER A 807 -5.87 49.49 16.39
N GLY A 808 -5.68 50.77 16.05
CA GLY A 808 -4.52 51.23 15.28
C GLY A 808 -4.85 52.40 14.35
N THR A 809 -4.07 52.54 13.28
CA THR A 809 -4.20 53.57 12.24
C THR A 809 -4.53 52.94 10.89
N PHE A 810 -5.83 52.73 10.65
CA PHE A 810 -6.43 52.21 9.41
C PHE A 810 -7.89 52.70 9.28
N ASP A 811 -8.54 52.50 8.13
CA ASP A 811 -10.00 52.72 7.98
C ASP A 811 -10.75 51.61 8.74
N PRO A 812 -11.55 51.91 9.79
CA PRO A 812 -12.24 50.90 10.60
C PRO A 812 -13.24 50.05 9.81
N LYS A 813 -13.55 50.38 8.55
CA LYS A 813 -14.37 49.57 7.66
C LYS A 813 -13.65 48.27 7.24
N LEU A 814 -13.85 47.22 8.04
CA LEU A 814 -13.48 45.86 7.69
C LEU A 814 -14.17 45.41 6.39
N ARG A 815 -13.42 44.75 5.51
CA ARG A 815 -13.94 43.97 4.38
C ARG A 815 -13.69 42.50 4.66
N VAL A 816 -14.68 41.65 4.36
CA VAL A 816 -14.56 40.20 4.52
C VAL A 816 -14.89 39.49 3.21
N SER A 817 -14.08 38.51 2.86
CA SER A 817 -14.31 37.58 1.75
C SER A 817 -13.93 36.15 2.15
N TYR A 818 -14.35 35.16 1.37
CA TYR A 818 -14.05 33.75 1.59
C TYR A 818 -13.35 33.16 0.36
N SER A 819 -12.33 32.33 0.57
CA SER A 819 -11.69 31.58 -0.51
C SER A 819 -12.64 30.47 -1.01
N ALA A 820 -13.11 30.58 -2.24
CA ALA A 820 -13.75 29.45 -2.92
C ALA A 820 -12.74 28.30 -3.12
N SER A 821 -13.24 27.10 -3.48
CA SER A 821 -12.43 25.88 -3.58
C SER A 821 -11.32 25.92 -4.65
N ASP A 822 -11.41 26.86 -5.58
CA ASP A 822 -10.45 27.17 -6.65
C ASP A 822 -9.45 28.27 -6.27
N ALA A 823 -9.57 28.85 -5.07
CA ALA A 823 -8.73 29.94 -4.55
C ALA A 823 -8.11 29.62 -3.18
N THR A 824 -7.87 28.34 -2.88
CA THR A 824 -7.19 27.89 -1.65
C THR A 824 -5.72 28.31 -1.62
N ILE A 825 -5.17 28.51 -0.42
CA ILE A 825 -3.74 28.68 -0.20
C ILE A 825 -3.20 27.40 0.44
N ASN A 826 -2.31 26.70 -0.25
CA ASN A 826 -1.72 25.42 0.18
C ASN A 826 -2.77 24.36 0.58
N ASP A 827 -3.84 24.24 -0.21
CA ASP A 827 -5.03 23.41 0.04
C ASP A 827 -5.91 23.83 1.25
N PHE A 828 -5.58 24.92 1.95
CA PHE A 828 -6.42 25.49 3.01
C PHE A 828 -7.41 26.52 2.44
N MET A 829 -8.68 26.34 2.79
CA MET A 829 -9.70 27.39 2.69
C MET A 829 -9.56 28.38 3.85
N TYR A 830 -9.94 29.63 3.65
CA TYR A 830 -9.81 30.73 4.60
C TYR A 830 -10.87 31.82 4.41
N TRP A 831 -11.11 32.57 5.47
CA TRP A 831 -11.73 33.90 5.42
C TRP A 831 -10.63 34.96 5.33
N ASN A 832 -10.75 35.94 4.43
CA ASN A 832 -9.83 37.09 4.38
C ASN A 832 -10.52 38.31 5.00
N LEU A 833 -9.94 38.80 6.09
CA LEU A 833 -10.32 40.02 6.80
C LEU A 833 -9.34 41.12 6.41
N THR A 834 -9.79 42.06 5.56
CA THR A 834 -8.97 43.14 5.02
C THR A 834 -9.34 44.50 5.62
N TYR A 835 -8.34 45.20 6.16
CA TYR A 835 -8.39 46.64 6.43
C TYR A 835 -7.56 47.40 5.39
N SER A 836 -8.00 48.61 5.03
CA SER A 836 -7.29 49.50 4.12
C SER A 836 -6.98 50.83 4.81
N MET A 837 -6.03 51.59 4.29
CA MET A 837 -5.81 52.96 4.76
C MET A 837 -6.88 53.94 4.22
N PRO A 838 -7.19 55.02 4.94
CA PRO A 838 -8.01 56.10 4.41
C PRO A 838 -7.34 56.75 3.18
N ALA A 839 -8.13 57.11 2.17
CA ALA A 839 -7.61 57.71 0.94
C ALA A 839 -6.82 59.01 1.22
N ASN A 840 -5.60 59.10 0.68
CA ASN A 840 -4.62 60.18 0.93
C ASN A 840 -4.12 60.29 2.39
N SER A 841 -4.24 59.23 3.21
CA SER A 841 -3.60 59.20 4.53
C SER A 841 -2.08 59.34 4.44
N THR A 842 -1.51 60.22 5.28
CA THR A 842 -0.06 60.35 5.52
C THR A 842 0.37 59.73 6.84
N VAL A 843 -0.55 59.11 7.58
CA VAL A 843 -0.27 58.42 8.84
C VAL A 843 0.29 57.03 8.53
N ILE A 844 1.36 56.63 9.22
CA ILE A 844 1.98 55.30 9.11
C ILE A 844 0.92 54.22 9.43
N PRO A 845 0.73 53.20 8.58
CA PRO A 845 -0.20 52.10 8.86
C PRO A 845 0.24 51.28 10.07
N ASN A 846 -0.65 51.10 11.05
CA ASN A 846 -0.43 50.28 12.24
C ASN A 846 -1.72 49.54 12.63
N ILE A 847 -1.61 48.30 13.09
CA ILE A 847 -2.71 47.50 13.62
C ILE A 847 -2.25 46.66 14.83
N LEU A 848 -3.00 46.77 15.91
CA LEU A 848 -2.86 46.03 17.16
C LEU A 848 -4.04 45.07 17.29
N LEU A 849 -3.74 43.78 17.42
CA LEU A 849 -4.67 42.72 17.80
C LEU A 849 -4.43 42.38 19.28
N GLU A 850 -5.41 42.66 20.14
CA GLU A 850 -5.47 42.13 21.51
C GLU A 850 -6.31 40.84 21.47
N VAL A 851 -5.74 39.71 21.89
CA VAL A 851 -6.36 38.38 21.75
C VAL A 851 -6.49 37.67 23.10
N ASN A 852 -7.65 37.08 23.36
CA ASN A 852 -7.93 36.33 24.59
C ASN A 852 -8.78 35.09 24.27
N LEU A 853 -8.49 33.96 24.91
CA LEU A 853 -9.34 32.76 24.83
C LEU A 853 -10.70 33.00 25.52
N VAL A 854 -11.71 32.24 25.10
CA VAL A 854 -13.12 32.34 25.57
C VAL A 854 -13.45 31.30 26.63
#